data_AF-A0A6M0IIU4-F1
#
_entry.id   AF-A0A6M0IIU4-F1
#
_cell.length_a   1.000
_cell.length_b   1.000
_cell.length_c   1.000
_cell.angle_alpha   90.00
_cell.angle_beta   90.00
_cell.angle_gamma   90.00
#
_symmetry.space_group_name_H-M   'P 1'
#
loop_
_entity.id
_entity.type
_entity.pdbx_description
1 polymer ?
#
loop_
_entity_poly.entity_id
_entity_poly.type
_entity_poly.pdbx_seq_one_letter_code
_entity_poly.pdbx_strand_id
1 'polypeptide(L)'
;MAKPQKKLFLLDALALIYRAHFAFNKAPRISSRGVNTSAIFGFMNAMIEVLTKEKPTHIGVAFDSSKKTFRHEQFPMYKATRQSQPEDISVATPYIKQIVEAMHIPILILDGYEADDIIGTIAKKAALADFEVYMMTPDKDYGQLVEEHIHIYKPAFMGKPAEKLGVPEVLERWQIERIDQVADMLGLMGDSVDNIPGIPGVGEKTAQKLIADFGSVENLIANADQLKGKLKENVVNFAQQGLLSKQLATIHLDVPVAFDEEHLRHTEYDKPRLAALLDELEFRQMKTRLLGGNYDEKPLPDAFKNNPSAQMNLFDSPGGDTPAFLPFPNMGALKPSGADDLPFDFGSGSAPAAPAPVEKPKSKRTSVKVPVASASAATPDAVTDSTTIEGGETVTPASDQPAYLDVYPDYEIDENQPERRKTILSVKHDYRLVDTPELRASLVHYLSLQESICFDSETTAIDPVEADLVGMSFSYRKGEAFYVPVPEDRTEAQAVVDQFKPVFENPTIGKIGQNLKYDLLMLKKYGVEVQGKLFDTMIAHYLIEPEMRHNMDMMAMTYLNYSPVEIEALIGKKGKGQLTMRDVDVQKVVEYAGEDADITLQLKETFAPRLEKDNLHKLFDQVEMPLVQVLTDLELEGITIDTNALAELSATLDVDMRQVQQEIFGIAGGEFNIGSPKQLGEILFDKLQLDKNAKKTKTGQYATGEEVLSKLEAEHEIARKILDYRELIKLKNTYVDALPLLISKRTGRIHTSFNQAVASTGRLSSTNPNLQNIPIRTPRGQEIRKAFVPRGPEFLIMSADYSQIELRIMAAFSGDQTMLDAFNNGVDIHTQTASKVFHVSINEVTGEMRRKAKTINFGIIYGISSFGLAQRLKIPRKEAGQIIEEYFAGFPAVKDYIDLCIEKAKGFGYAETILGRRRYLRDINSRNQTDRMFAERNAVNAPIQGSAADMLKIAMIRIHEFMQAERLKSKMILTVHDELVFDAHRDEIELLRERVDDIMKNAIPMGVKMETGIGVGANWLLAH
;
A
#
# COMPACT_ATOMS: atom_id res chain seq x y z
N MET A 1 -5.97 -17.72 -47.69
CA MET A 1 -7.44 -17.63 -47.73
C MET A 1 -7.85 -16.20 -47.40
N ALA A 2 -9.01 -15.73 -47.88
CA ALA A 2 -9.51 -14.39 -47.53
C ALA A 2 -9.78 -14.35 -46.02
N LYS A 3 -9.40 -13.28 -45.31
CA LYS A 3 -9.68 -13.17 -43.88
C LYS A 3 -11.20 -13.25 -43.65
N PRO A 4 -11.69 -14.10 -42.74
CA PRO A 4 -13.11 -14.18 -42.42
C PRO A 4 -13.66 -12.81 -42.04
N GLN A 5 -14.78 -12.43 -42.66
CA GLN A 5 -15.36 -11.09 -42.52
C GLN A 5 -16.17 -10.93 -41.23
N LYS A 6 -16.53 -12.04 -40.56
CA LYS A 6 -17.37 -12.10 -39.37
C LYS A 6 -16.58 -12.60 -38.17
N LYS A 7 -16.78 -11.96 -37.01
CA LYS A 7 -16.17 -12.30 -35.72
C LYS A 7 -17.23 -12.75 -34.71
N LEU A 8 -17.07 -13.94 -34.16
CA LEU A 8 -17.93 -14.52 -33.12
C LEU A 8 -17.18 -14.64 -31.79
N PHE A 9 -17.75 -14.12 -30.71
CA PHE A 9 -17.24 -14.32 -29.35
C PHE A 9 -18.18 -15.23 -28.55
N LEU A 10 -17.63 -16.29 -27.96
CA LEU A 10 -18.38 -17.23 -27.12
C LEU A 10 -17.82 -17.17 -25.70
N LEU A 11 -18.62 -16.72 -24.74
CA LEU A 11 -18.19 -16.48 -23.35
C LEU A 11 -18.59 -17.66 -22.46
N ASP A 12 -17.62 -18.20 -21.73
CA ASP A 12 -17.88 -19.15 -20.65
C ASP A 12 -18.29 -18.38 -19.38
N ALA A 13 -19.58 -18.37 -19.07
CA ALA A 13 -20.10 -17.51 -18.01
C ALA A 13 -19.56 -17.90 -16.64
N LEU A 14 -19.59 -19.19 -16.29
CA LEU A 14 -19.19 -19.62 -14.95
C LEU A 14 -17.68 -19.47 -14.77
N ALA A 15 -16.85 -19.78 -15.77
CA ALA A 15 -15.41 -19.55 -15.65
C ALA A 15 -15.08 -18.06 -15.43
N LEU A 16 -15.79 -17.15 -16.11
CA LEU A 16 -15.62 -15.71 -15.93
C LEU A 16 -16.18 -15.21 -14.58
N ILE A 17 -17.29 -15.77 -14.11
CA ILE A 17 -17.92 -15.45 -12.83
C ILE A 17 -17.03 -15.89 -11.65
N TYR A 18 -16.54 -17.13 -11.66
CA TYR A 18 -15.63 -17.62 -10.62
C TYR A 18 -14.33 -16.82 -10.62
N ARG A 19 -13.77 -16.52 -11.80
CA ARG A 19 -12.60 -15.65 -11.92
C ARG A 19 -12.85 -14.26 -11.32
N ALA A 20 -14.01 -13.65 -11.60
CA ALA A 20 -14.39 -12.37 -11.02
C ALA A 20 -14.55 -12.46 -9.50
N HIS A 21 -15.29 -13.45 -9.00
CA HIS A 21 -15.50 -13.68 -7.57
C HIS A 21 -14.17 -13.80 -6.81
N PHE A 22 -13.27 -14.67 -7.27
CA PHE A 22 -11.96 -14.83 -6.62
C PHE A 22 -11.02 -13.63 -6.80
N ALA A 23 -11.12 -12.88 -7.90
CA ALA A 23 -10.35 -11.64 -8.07
C ALA A 23 -10.76 -10.56 -7.06
N PHE A 24 -12.03 -10.57 -6.65
CA PHE A 24 -12.57 -9.66 -5.63
C PHE A 24 -12.72 -10.30 -4.25
N ASN A 25 -12.27 -11.54 -4.03
CA ASN A 25 -12.43 -12.20 -2.72
C ASN A 25 -11.71 -11.50 -1.57
N LYS A 26 -10.70 -10.68 -1.88
CA LYS A 26 -9.97 -9.86 -0.89
C LYS A 26 -10.63 -8.48 -0.65
N ALA A 27 -11.55 -8.06 -1.53
CA ALA A 27 -12.27 -6.79 -1.50
C ALA A 27 -13.63 -6.95 -2.22
N PRO A 28 -14.59 -7.68 -1.63
CA PRO A 28 -15.87 -7.98 -2.26
C PRO A 28 -16.73 -6.72 -2.38
N ARG A 29 -17.20 -6.45 -3.60
CA ARG A 29 -18.18 -5.41 -3.87
C ARG A 29 -19.57 -5.87 -3.46
N ILE A 30 -20.14 -5.20 -2.46
CA ILE A 30 -21.50 -5.44 -1.98
C ILE A 30 -22.35 -4.21 -2.30
N SER A 31 -23.54 -4.42 -2.87
CA SER A 31 -24.52 -3.35 -3.12
C SER A 31 -25.20 -2.93 -1.83
N SER A 32 -25.88 -1.77 -1.80
CA SER A 32 -26.60 -1.29 -0.61
C SER A 32 -27.74 -2.20 -0.11
N ARG A 33 -28.15 -3.21 -0.89
CA ARG A 33 -29.13 -4.24 -0.50
C ARG A 33 -28.48 -5.51 0.07
N GLY A 34 -27.20 -5.46 0.42
CA GLY A 34 -26.45 -6.59 0.95
C GLY A 34 -26.07 -7.66 -0.09
N VAL A 35 -26.37 -7.45 -1.38
CA VAL A 35 -26.05 -8.42 -2.45
C VAL A 35 -24.60 -8.25 -2.88
N ASN A 36 -23.80 -9.31 -2.82
CA ASN A 36 -22.44 -9.34 -3.37
C ASN A 36 -22.50 -9.23 -4.91
N THR A 37 -22.15 -8.06 -5.44
CA THR A 37 -22.17 -7.76 -6.88
C THR A 37 -20.81 -7.97 -7.55
N SER A 38 -19.79 -8.43 -6.83
CA SER A 38 -18.42 -8.62 -7.34
C SER A 38 -18.34 -9.47 -8.60
N ALA A 39 -19.00 -10.62 -8.56
CA ALA A 39 -19.08 -11.57 -9.67
C ALA A 39 -19.74 -10.93 -10.91
N ILE A 40 -20.84 -10.20 -10.68
CA ILE A 40 -21.60 -9.50 -11.72
C ILE A 40 -20.75 -8.38 -12.33
N PHE A 41 -20.09 -7.58 -11.49
CA PHE A 41 -19.25 -6.46 -11.92
C PHE A 41 -18.05 -6.92 -12.76
N GLY A 42 -17.35 -7.97 -12.31
CA GLY A 42 -16.21 -8.52 -13.03
C GLY A 42 -16.61 -9.13 -14.38
N PHE A 43 -17.70 -9.89 -14.42
CA PHE A 43 -18.28 -10.42 -15.66
C PHE A 43 -18.65 -9.30 -16.64
N MET A 44 -19.35 -8.27 -16.14
CA MET A 44 -19.76 -7.11 -16.95
C MET A 44 -18.58 -6.34 -17.52
N ASN A 45 -17.50 -6.13 -16.76
CA ASN A 45 -16.32 -5.46 -17.29
C ASN A 45 -15.66 -6.25 -18.41
N ALA A 46 -15.54 -7.57 -18.24
CA ALA A 46 -14.96 -8.45 -19.25
C ALA A 46 -15.79 -8.42 -20.55
N MET A 47 -17.12 -8.46 -20.42
CA MET A 47 -18.03 -8.36 -21.56
C MET A 47 -17.99 -6.99 -22.25
N ILE A 48 -18.01 -5.89 -21.49
CA ILE A 48 -17.93 -4.52 -22.05
C ILE A 48 -16.59 -4.29 -22.75
N GLU A 49 -15.48 -4.81 -22.19
CA GLU A 49 -14.18 -4.71 -22.82
C GLU A 49 -14.17 -5.36 -24.22
N VAL A 50 -14.75 -6.55 -24.35
CA VAL A 50 -14.86 -7.23 -25.66
C VAL A 50 -15.74 -6.43 -26.63
N LEU A 51 -16.91 -5.97 -26.18
CA LEU A 51 -17.83 -5.22 -27.03
C LEU A 51 -17.22 -3.90 -27.53
N THR A 52 -16.42 -3.23 -26.69
CA THR A 52 -15.82 -1.93 -27.03
C THR A 52 -14.53 -2.05 -27.84
N LYS A 53 -13.63 -2.96 -27.48
CA LYS A 53 -12.31 -3.10 -28.11
C LYS A 53 -12.34 -3.99 -29.35
N GLU A 54 -12.97 -5.15 -29.26
CA GLU A 54 -12.94 -6.16 -30.32
C GLU A 54 -14.10 -6.01 -31.32
N LYS A 55 -15.17 -5.32 -30.91
CA LYS A 55 -16.36 -5.00 -31.71
C LYS A 55 -16.87 -6.22 -32.49
N PRO A 56 -17.28 -7.29 -31.79
CA PRO A 56 -17.69 -8.53 -32.44
C PRO A 56 -18.97 -8.32 -33.26
N THR A 57 -19.07 -9.04 -34.38
CA THR A 57 -20.32 -9.07 -35.16
C THR A 57 -21.37 -9.97 -34.50
N HIS A 58 -20.91 -11.01 -33.83
CA HIS A 58 -21.73 -12.04 -33.20
C HIS A 58 -21.19 -12.37 -31.80
N ILE A 59 -22.06 -12.63 -30.85
CA ILE A 59 -21.68 -12.93 -29.46
C ILE A 59 -22.70 -13.88 -28.82
N GLY A 60 -22.23 -14.79 -27.97
CA GLY A 60 -23.07 -15.68 -27.15
C GLY A 60 -22.44 -15.97 -25.80
N VAL A 61 -23.26 -16.26 -24.79
CA VAL A 61 -22.82 -16.53 -23.42
C VAL A 61 -23.34 -17.90 -22.99
N ALA A 62 -22.45 -18.84 -22.69
CA ALA A 62 -22.82 -20.19 -22.27
C ALA A 62 -22.81 -20.36 -20.74
N PHE A 63 -23.78 -21.11 -20.21
CA PHE A 63 -23.90 -21.46 -18.79
C PHE A 63 -24.05 -22.97 -18.63
N ASP A 64 -23.54 -23.51 -17.52
CA ASP A 64 -23.83 -24.90 -17.14
C ASP A 64 -25.30 -25.07 -16.73
N SER A 65 -25.85 -26.25 -17.00
CA SER A 65 -27.13 -26.69 -16.43
C SER A 65 -26.94 -27.25 -15.02
N SER A 66 -27.98 -27.17 -14.18
CA SER A 66 -27.99 -27.78 -12.85
C SER A 66 -28.18 -29.30 -12.87
N LYS A 67 -28.46 -29.90 -14.04
CA LYS A 67 -28.62 -31.34 -14.19
C LYS A 67 -27.26 -32.03 -14.35
N LYS A 68 -27.17 -33.25 -13.81
CA LYS A 68 -25.99 -34.12 -13.99
C LYS A 68 -25.75 -34.37 -15.47
N THR A 69 -24.49 -34.27 -15.86
CA THR A 69 -24.01 -34.57 -17.22
C THR A 69 -23.57 -36.02 -17.33
N PHE A 70 -23.29 -36.49 -18.55
CA PHE A 70 -22.76 -37.84 -18.79
C PHE A 70 -21.47 -38.13 -18.00
N ARG A 71 -20.65 -37.10 -17.71
CA ARG A 71 -19.43 -37.23 -16.88
C ARG A 71 -19.74 -37.68 -15.44
N HIS A 72 -20.85 -37.22 -14.88
CA HIS A 72 -21.32 -37.63 -13.54
C HIS A 72 -21.92 -39.04 -13.52
N GLU A 73 -22.45 -39.51 -14.64
CA GLU A 73 -22.92 -40.89 -14.80
C GLU A 73 -21.75 -41.87 -14.95
N GLN A 74 -20.73 -41.47 -15.73
CA GLN A 74 -19.54 -42.29 -16.00
C GLN A 74 -18.57 -42.34 -14.81
N PHE A 75 -18.43 -41.23 -14.07
CA PHE A 75 -17.57 -41.17 -12.89
C PHE A 75 -18.30 -40.44 -11.75
N PRO A 76 -18.93 -41.16 -10.81
CA PRO A 76 -19.70 -40.57 -9.72
C PRO A 76 -18.90 -39.64 -8.80
N MET A 77 -17.57 -39.76 -8.79
CA MET A 77 -16.66 -38.91 -8.03
C MET A 77 -16.25 -37.63 -8.78
N TYR A 78 -16.66 -37.44 -10.04
CA TYR A 78 -16.42 -36.22 -10.81
C TYR A 78 -17.07 -35.02 -10.10
N LYS A 79 -16.28 -33.95 -9.88
CA LYS A 79 -16.66 -32.75 -9.10
C LYS A 79 -17.20 -33.04 -7.67
N ALA A 80 -17.08 -34.27 -7.16
CA ALA A 80 -17.66 -34.65 -5.85
C ALA A 80 -16.91 -34.05 -4.66
N THR A 81 -15.63 -33.73 -4.82
CA THR A 81 -14.81 -32.99 -3.83
C THR A 81 -14.86 -31.48 -4.03
N ARG A 82 -15.58 -31.00 -5.06
CA ARG A 82 -15.73 -29.58 -5.33
C ARG A 82 -16.57 -28.97 -4.20
N GLN A 83 -16.05 -27.90 -3.61
CA GLN A 83 -16.81 -27.15 -2.61
C GLN A 83 -18.13 -26.70 -3.24
N SER A 84 -19.22 -26.73 -2.46
CA SER A 84 -20.51 -26.18 -2.90
C SER A 84 -20.29 -24.78 -3.43
N GLN A 85 -20.96 -24.45 -4.55
CA GLN A 85 -20.89 -23.13 -5.15
C GLN A 85 -21.13 -22.07 -4.07
N PRO A 86 -20.24 -21.06 -3.94
CA PRO A 86 -20.43 -19.96 -3.01
C PRO A 86 -21.81 -19.34 -3.18
N GLU A 87 -22.45 -18.98 -2.07
CA GLU A 87 -23.78 -18.36 -2.07
C GLU A 87 -23.80 -17.11 -2.97
N ASP A 88 -22.73 -16.31 -2.92
CA ASP A 88 -22.52 -15.13 -3.76
C ASP A 88 -22.61 -15.40 -5.27
N ILE A 89 -22.06 -16.52 -5.76
CA ILE A 89 -22.12 -16.89 -7.18
C ILE A 89 -23.54 -17.35 -7.54
N SER A 90 -24.22 -18.01 -6.62
CA SER A 90 -25.61 -18.44 -6.77
C SER A 90 -26.56 -17.24 -6.86
N VAL A 91 -26.30 -16.18 -6.09
CA VAL A 91 -27.05 -14.91 -6.16
C VAL A 91 -26.68 -14.09 -7.40
N ALA A 92 -25.43 -14.10 -7.83
CA ALA A 92 -24.97 -13.34 -9.00
C ALA A 92 -25.48 -13.90 -10.35
N THR A 93 -25.59 -15.22 -10.47
CA THR A 93 -25.91 -15.89 -11.75
C THR A 93 -27.25 -15.44 -12.37
N PRO A 94 -28.37 -15.36 -11.60
CA PRO A 94 -29.64 -14.85 -12.13
C PRO A 94 -29.56 -13.41 -12.67
N TYR A 95 -28.85 -12.51 -11.97
CA TYR A 95 -28.67 -11.12 -12.41
C TYR A 95 -27.87 -11.04 -13.70
N ILE A 96 -26.81 -11.84 -13.84
CA ILE A 96 -26.02 -11.87 -15.07
C ILE A 96 -26.87 -12.35 -16.25
N LYS A 97 -27.70 -13.38 -16.08
CA LYS A 97 -28.63 -13.83 -17.13
C LYS A 97 -29.58 -12.70 -17.55
N GLN A 98 -30.19 -11.99 -16.59
CA GLN A 98 -31.07 -10.87 -16.91
C GLN A 98 -30.37 -9.73 -17.66
N ILE A 99 -29.11 -9.44 -17.31
CA ILE A 99 -28.32 -8.42 -18.02
C ILE A 99 -27.97 -8.87 -19.43
N VAL A 100 -27.53 -10.12 -19.61
CA VAL A 100 -27.20 -10.70 -20.92
C VAL A 100 -28.42 -10.69 -21.84
N GLU A 101 -29.60 -11.02 -21.32
CA GLU A 101 -30.88 -10.88 -22.03
C GLU A 101 -31.19 -9.42 -22.40
N ALA A 102 -31.02 -8.48 -21.47
CA ALA A 102 -31.25 -7.05 -21.73
C ALA A 102 -30.26 -6.46 -22.74
N MET A 103 -29.09 -7.08 -22.90
CA MET A 103 -28.12 -6.75 -23.96
C MET A 103 -28.43 -7.45 -25.29
N HIS A 104 -29.53 -8.20 -25.38
CA HIS A 104 -29.89 -9.04 -26.54
C HIS A 104 -28.79 -10.01 -26.96
N ILE A 105 -28.07 -10.55 -25.98
CA ILE A 105 -27.05 -11.58 -26.21
C ILE A 105 -27.67 -12.96 -25.89
N PRO A 106 -27.61 -13.95 -26.79
CA PRO A 106 -28.12 -15.29 -26.52
C PRO A 106 -27.44 -15.97 -25.33
N ILE A 107 -28.28 -16.52 -24.44
CA ILE A 107 -27.87 -17.44 -23.38
C ILE A 107 -27.90 -18.86 -23.93
N LEU A 108 -26.74 -19.49 -23.98
CA LEU A 108 -26.55 -20.85 -24.49
C LEU A 108 -26.52 -21.82 -23.30
N ILE A 109 -27.58 -22.58 -23.11
CA ILE A 109 -27.69 -23.57 -22.02
C ILE A 109 -28.47 -24.78 -22.52
N LEU A 110 -27.95 -25.98 -22.27
CA LEU A 110 -28.62 -27.23 -22.61
C LEU A 110 -28.42 -28.26 -21.51
N ASP A 111 -29.53 -28.86 -21.06
CA ASP A 111 -29.51 -29.90 -20.05
C ASP A 111 -28.70 -31.14 -20.50
N GLY A 112 -27.84 -31.63 -19.61
CA GLY A 112 -27.01 -32.83 -19.85
C GLY A 112 -25.63 -32.56 -20.43
N TYR A 113 -25.34 -31.31 -20.80
CA TYR A 113 -24.05 -30.88 -21.36
C TYR A 113 -23.49 -29.69 -20.57
N GLU A 114 -22.15 -29.58 -20.51
CA GLU A 114 -21.46 -28.47 -19.86
C GLU A 114 -21.26 -27.29 -20.86
N ALA A 115 -20.96 -26.10 -20.33
CA ALA A 115 -20.82 -24.89 -21.15
C ALA A 115 -19.68 -24.99 -22.18
N ASP A 116 -18.63 -25.72 -21.85
CA ASP A 116 -17.49 -26.02 -22.72
C ASP A 116 -17.88 -26.90 -23.92
N ASP A 117 -18.71 -27.93 -23.72
CA ASP A 117 -19.26 -28.79 -24.77
C ASP A 117 -20.11 -27.97 -25.77
N ILE A 118 -20.94 -27.07 -25.24
CA ILE A 118 -21.80 -26.18 -26.04
C ILE A 118 -20.93 -25.19 -26.84
N ILE A 119 -19.97 -24.53 -26.20
CA ILE A 119 -19.06 -23.58 -26.86
C ILE A 119 -18.22 -24.29 -27.91
N GLY A 120 -17.65 -25.45 -27.60
CA GLY A 120 -16.85 -26.23 -28.54
C GLY A 120 -17.65 -26.63 -29.78
N THR A 121 -18.87 -27.14 -29.59
CA THR A 121 -19.76 -27.51 -30.70
C THR A 121 -20.09 -26.32 -31.61
N ILE A 122 -20.45 -25.18 -31.02
CA ILE A 122 -20.80 -23.96 -31.77
C ILE A 122 -19.56 -23.38 -32.45
N ALA A 123 -18.40 -23.39 -31.80
CA ALA A 123 -17.15 -22.88 -32.36
C ALA A 123 -16.76 -23.64 -33.64
N LYS A 124 -16.83 -24.97 -33.64
CA LYS A 124 -16.55 -25.80 -34.82
C LYS A 124 -17.55 -25.54 -35.96
N LYS A 125 -18.84 -25.47 -35.64
CA LYS A 125 -19.90 -25.19 -36.62
C LYS A 125 -19.76 -23.79 -37.23
N ALA A 126 -19.40 -22.79 -36.42
CA ALA A 126 -19.19 -21.41 -36.86
C ALA A 126 -17.93 -21.26 -37.73
N ALA A 127 -16.82 -21.93 -37.37
CA ALA A 127 -15.61 -21.91 -38.17
C ALA A 127 -15.83 -22.48 -39.59
N LEU A 128 -16.67 -23.51 -39.73
CA LEU A 128 -17.10 -24.03 -41.04
C LEU A 128 -17.99 -23.06 -41.84
N ALA A 129 -18.58 -22.06 -41.18
CA ALA A 129 -19.39 -21.01 -41.78
C ALA A 129 -18.59 -19.69 -42.02
N ASP A 130 -17.26 -19.79 -42.15
CA ASP A 130 -16.32 -18.67 -42.38
C ASP A 130 -16.30 -17.59 -41.27
N PHE A 131 -16.46 -18.02 -40.01
CA PHE A 131 -16.28 -17.14 -38.85
C PHE A 131 -14.88 -17.22 -38.24
N GLU A 132 -14.37 -16.07 -37.82
CA GLU A 132 -13.30 -16.01 -36.83
C GLU A 132 -13.90 -16.12 -35.43
N VAL A 133 -13.62 -17.22 -34.72
CA VAL A 133 -14.21 -17.53 -33.41
C VAL A 133 -13.22 -17.27 -32.29
N TYR A 134 -13.68 -16.59 -31.24
CA TYR A 134 -12.94 -16.33 -30.01
C TYR A 134 -13.70 -16.92 -28.81
N MET A 135 -13.14 -17.97 -28.21
CA MET A 135 -13.66 -18.62 -27.00
C MET A 135 -13.08 -17.92 -25.77
N MET A 136 -13.91 -17.20 -25.03
CA MET A 136 -13.49 -16.36 -23.93
C MET A 136 -13.56 -17.11 -22.61
N THR A 137 -12.42 -17.65 -22.19
CA THR A 137 -12.30 -18.44 -20.96
C THR A 137 -10.85 -18.46 -20.45
N PRO A 138 -10.63 -18.45 -19.12
CA PRO A 138 -9.32 -18.74 -18.53
C PRO A 138 -8.97 -20.23 -18.54
N ASP A 139 -9.95 -21.10 -18.83
CA ASP A 139 -9.79 -22.54 -18.75
C ASP A 139 -8.79 -23.07 -19.80
N LYS A 140 -7.93 -23.97 -19.35
CA LYS A 140 -6.87 -24.58 -20.15
C LYS A 140 -7.44 -25.68 -21.07
N ASP A 141 -8.59 -26.24 -20.73
CA ASP A 141 -9.16 -27.41 -21.39
C ASP A 141 -9.62 -27.09 -22.81
N TYR A 142 -10.05 -25.85 -23.04
CA TYR A 142 -10.38 -25.30 -24.37
C TYR A 142 -9.19 -25.30 -25.33
N GLY A 143 -7.96 -25.53 -24.84
CA GLY A 143 -6.78 -25.73 -25.67
C GLY A 143 -6.99 -26.81 -26.75
N GLN A 144 -7.81 -27.82 -26.47
CA GLN A 144 -8.12 -28.91 -27.41
C GLN A 144 -9.01 -28.49 -28.60
N LEU A 145 -9.59 -27.28 -28.56
CA LEU A 145 -10.57 -26.81 -29.54
C LEU A 145 -9.97 -25.85 -30.59
N VAL A 146 -8.75 -25.36 -30.36
CA VAL A 146 -8.09 -24.31 -31.15
C VAL A 146 -7.75 -24.79 -32.56
N GLU A 147 -8.06 -23.97 -33.56
CA GLU A 147 -7.83 -24.21 -34.98
C GLU A 147 -7.44 -22.90 -35.68
N GLU A 148 -7.20 -22.92 -37.01
CA GLU A 148 -6.82 -21.73 -37.79
C GLU A 148 -7.77 -20.54 -37.58
N HIS A 149 -9.08 -20.80 -37.41
CA HIS A 149 -10.11 -19.78 -37.20
C HIS A 149 -10.76 -19.83 -35.81
N ILE A 150 -10.22 -20.61 -34.87
CA ILE A 150 -10.76 -20.75 -33.51
C ILE A 150 -9.66 -20.45 -32.50
N HIS A 151 -9.83 -19.39 -31.73
CA HIS A 151 -8.83 -18.89 -30.79
C HIS A 151 -9.38 -18.86 -29.36
N ILE A 152 -8.50 -19.02 -28.36
CA ILE A 152 -8.85 -18.73 -26.95
C ILE A 152 -8.56 -17.26 -26.69
N TYR A 153 -9.51 -16.57 -26.08
CA TYR A 153 -9.39 -15.17 -25.68
C TYR A 153 -9.41 -15.06 -24.16
N LYS A 154 -8.28 -14.70 -23.55
CA LYS A 154 -8.20 -14.44 -22.11
C LYS A 154 -8.35 -12.94 -21.85
N PRO A 155 -9.36 -12.50 -21.08
CA PRO A 155 -9.52 -11.08 -20.77
C PRO A 155 -8.32 -10.53 -20.00
N ALA A 156 -8.10 -9.22 -20.13
CA ALA A 156 -7.05 -8.50 -19.43
C ALA A 156 -7.09 -8.74 -17.91
N PHE A 157 -5.92 -8.76 -17.26
CA PHE A 157 -5.83 -9.05 -15.83
C PHE A 157 -4.72 -8.24 -15.17
N MET A 158 -5.06 -7.47 -14.13
CA MET A 158 -4.12 -6.71 -13.29
C MET A 158 -3.02 -5.99 -14.09
N GLY A 159 -3.42 -5.20 -15.11
CA GLY A 159 -2.51 -4.43 -15.95
C GLY A 159 -1.87 -5.19 -17.11
N LYS A 160 -2.08 -6.51 -17.24
CA LYS A 160 -1.69 -7.27 -18.44
C LYS A 160 -2.77 -7.14 -19.53
N PRO A 161 -2.39 -6.92 -20.80
CA PRO A 161 -3.34 -6.87 -21.91
C PRO A 161 -4.05 -8.22 -22.12
N ALA A 162 -5.17 -8.20 -22.83
CA ALA A 162 -5.87 -9.42 -23.21
C ALA A 162 -4.97 -10.29 -24.12
N GLU A 163 -4.99 -11.60 -23.89
CA GLU A 163 -4.14 -12.58 -24.58
C GLU A 163 -5.00 -13.40 -25.54
N LYS A 164 -4.53 -13.54 -26.79
CA LYS A 164 -5.15 -14.37 -27.83
C LYS A 164 -4.23 -15.56 -28.08
N LEU A 165 -4.75 -16.77 -27.91
CA LEU A 165 -4.00 -18.01 -28.12
C LEU A 165 -4.60 -18.75 -29.31
N GLY A 166 -3.80 -18.92 -30.36
CA GLY A 166 -4.09 -19.77 -31.52
C GLY A 166 -3.30 -21.07 -31.46
N VAL A 167 -3.26 -21.78 -32.59
CA VAL A 167 -2.57 -23.09 -32.69
C VAL A 167 -1.09 -22.98 -32.25
N PRO A 168 -0.29 -22.02 -32.74
CA PRO A 168 1.15 -21.95 -32.38
C PRO A 168 1.38 -21.80 -30.88
N GLU A 169 0.59 -20.93 -30.22
CA GLU A 169 0.76 -20.62 -28.80
C GLU A 169 0.36 -21.81 -27.90
N VAL A 170 -0.66 -22.58 -28.30
CA VAL A 170 -1.08 -23.79 -27.57
C VAL A 170 -0.06 -24.91 -27.71
N LEU A 171 0.47 -25.13 -28.93
CA LEU A 171 1.53 -26.12 -29.17
C LEU A 171 2.78 -25.80 -28.36
N GLU A 172 3.20 -24.52 -28.34
CA GLU A 172 4.36 -24.07 -27.57
C GLU A 172 4.14 -24.20 -26.05
N ARG A 173 2.96 -23.81 -25.54
CA ARG A 173 2.64 -23.91 -24.11
C ARG A 173 2.75 -25.36 -23.61
N TRP A 174 2.13 -26.28 -24.35
CA TRP A 174 2.06 -27.67 -23.94
C TRP A 174 3.24 -28.51 -24.41
N GLN A 175 4.09 -28.00 -25.30
CA GLN A 175 5.21 -28.73 -25.91
C GLN A 175 4.72 -30.01 -26.62
N ILE A 176 3.66 -29.85 -27.42
CA ILE A 176 3.01 -30.93 -28.19
C ILE A 176 3.06 -30.61 -29.68
N GLU A 177 2.89 -31.63 -30.53
CA GLU A 177 2.97 -31.47 -31.99
C GLU A 177 1.59 -31.25 -32.63
N ARG A 178 0.51 -31.74 -32.00
CA ARG A 178 -0.86 -31.63 -32.50
C ARG A 178 -1.82 -31.23 -31.39
N ILE A 179 -2.86 -30.47 -31.74
CA ILE A 179 -3.84 -29.93 -30.78
C ILE A 179 -4.68 -31.02 -30.10
N ASP A 180 -4.97 -32.13 -30.79
CA ASP A 180 -5.70 -33.26 -30.21
C ASP A 180 -4.98 -33.88 -29.00
N GLN A 181 -3.66 -33.69 -28.89
CA GLN A 181 -2.86 -34.18 -27.77
C GLN A 181 -3.09 -33.40 -26.47
N VAL A 182 -3.81 -32.28 -26.48
CA VAL A 182 -4.19 -31.57 -25.24
C VAL A 182 -5.07 -32.46 -24.36
N ALA A 183 -5.99 -33.23 -24.94
CA ALA A 183 -6.82 -34.18 -24.20
C ALA A 183 -5.98 -35.34 -23.61
N ASP A 184 -4.97 -35.81 -24.35
CA ASP A 184 -4.01 -36.80 -23.86
C ASP A 184 -3.21 -36.28 -22.67
N MET A 185 -2.71 -35.04 -22.75
CA MET A 185 -2.01 -34.36 -21.67
C MET A 185 -2.85 -34.27 -20.40
N LEU A 186 -4.10 -33.82 -20.52
CA LEU A 186 -5.06 -33.71 -19.41
C LEU A 186 -5.39 -35.09 -18.82
N GLY A 187 -5.57 -36.10 -19.65
CA GLY A 187 -5.83 -37.47 -19.21
C GLY A 187 -4.68 -38.10 -18.42
N LEU A 188 -3.43 -37.77 -18.76
CA LEU A 188 -2.26 -38.27 -18.04
C LEU A 188 -2.06 -37.59 -16.68
N MET A 189 -2.18 -36.26 -16.63
CA MET A 189 -1.90 -35.52 -15.39
C MET A 189 -3.11 -35.45 -14.44
N GLY A 190 -4.32 -35.63 -14.95
CA GLY A 190 -5.56 -35.45 -14.22
C GLY A 190 -5.87 -33.97 -13.93
N ASP A 191 -6.99 -33.74 -13.27
CA ASP A 191 -7.40 -32.44 -12.78
C ASP A 191 -7.94 -32.55 -11.36
N SER A 192 -7.19 -32.02 -10.39
CA SER A 192 -7.61 -32.01 -8.99
C SER A 192 -8.84 -31.15 -8.71
N VAL A 193 -9.14 -30.15 -9.55
CA VAL A 193 -10.29 -29.25 -9.36
C VAL A 193 -11.59 -29.98 -9.64
N ASP A 194 -11.64 -30.75 -10.72
CA ASP A 194 -12.81 -31.56 -11.09
C ASP A 194 -12.73 -33.02 -10.63
N ASN A 195 -11.73 -33.31 -9.79
CA ASN A 195 -11.46 -34.63 -9.23
C ASN A 195 -11.20 -35.71 -10.30
N ILE A 196 -10.61 -35.32 -11.43
CA ILE A 196 -10.14 -36.23 -12.48
C ILE A 196 -8.77 -36.80 -12.03
N PRO A 197 -8.66 -38.11 -11.82
CA PRO A 197 -7.54 -38.68 -11.06
C PRO A 197 -6.21 -38.78 -11.82
N GLY A 198 -6.21 -38.81 -13.16
CA GLY A 198 -5.01 -38.96 -13.98
C GLY A 198 -4.24 -40.26 -13.72
N ILE A 199 -2.96 -40.33 -14.12
CA ILE A 199 -2.05 -41.42 -13.74
C ILE A 199 -1.17 -40.96 -12.57
N PRO A 200 -1.20 -41.66 -11.41
CA PRO A 200 -0.40 -41.28 -10.25
C PRO A 200 1.09 -41.12 -10.56
N GLY A 201 1.68 -40.01 -10.11
CA GLY A 201 3.10 -39.71 -10.34
C GLY A 201 3.42 -39.11 -11.71
N VAL A 202 2.40 -38.88 -12.56
CA VAL A 202 2.52 -38.15 -13.82
C VAL A 202 1.98 -36.74 -13.62
N GLY A 203 2.86 -35.74 -13.55
CA GLY A 203 2.48 -34.33 -13.60
C GLY A 203 2.75 -33.73 -14.98
N GLU A 204 2.47 -32.43 -15.16
CA GLU A 204 2.58 -31.71 -16.44
C GLU A 204 3.88 -32.02 -17.21
N LYS A 205 5.06 -31.81 -16.60
CA LYS A 205 6.36 -32.07 -17.25
C LYS A 205 6.59 -33.54 -17.64
N THR A 206 6.06 -34.46 -16.84
CA THR A 206 6.17 -35.90 -17.13
C THR A 206 5.23 -36.27 -18.27
N ALA A 207 4.01 -35.72 -18.28
CA ALA A 207 3.06 -35.90 -19.37
C ALA A 207 3.63 -35.35 -20.70
N GLN A 208 4.26 -34.17 -20.71
CA GLN A 208 4.89 -33.60 -21.90
C GLN A 208 5.90 -34.56 -22.52
N LYS A 209 6.77 -35.14 -21.69
CA LYS A 209 7.76 -36.13 -22.15
C LYS A 209 7.10 -37.41 -22.69
N LEU A 210 6.09 -37.93 -21.99
CA LEU A 210 5.41 -39.15 -22.40
C LEU A 210 4.61 -38.97 -23.70
N ILE A 211 4.03 -37.80 -23.92
CA ILE A 211 3.33 -37.48 -25.17
C ILE A 211 4.31 -37.20 -26.31
N ALA A 212 5.46 -36.58 -26.04
CA ALA A 212 6.52 -36.45 -27.04
C ALA A 212 7.08 -37.82 -27.48
N ASP A 213 7.24 -38.77 -26.54
CA ASP A 213 7.81 -40.09 -26.82
C ASP A 213 6.78 -41.07 -27.44
N PHE A 214 5.51 -41.03 -27.01
CA PHE A 214 4.49 -42.02 -27.37
C PHE A 214 3.27 -41.45 -28.11
N GLY A 215 3.12 -40.14 -28.23
CA GLY A 215 2.06 -39.49 -29.02
C GLY A 215 0.68 -39.44 -28.36
N SER A 216 0.16 -40.54 -27.80
CA SER A 216 -1.17 -40.61 -27.17
C SER A 216 -1.19 -41.50 -25.91
N VAL A 217 -2.22 -41.36 -25.08
CA VAL A 217 -2.44 -42.19 -23.88
C VAL A 217 -2.59 -43.67 -24.25
N GLU A 218 -3.32 -43.98 -25.32
CA GLU A 218 -3.52 -45.35 -25.80
C GLU A 218 -2.19 -45.98 -26.23
N ASN A 219 -1.37 -45.22 -26.97
CA ASN A 219 -0.08 -45.72 -27.44
C ASN A 219 0.93 -45.85 -26.30
N LEU A 220 0.90 -44.96 -25.30
CA LEU A 220 1.66 -45.09 -24.06
C LEU A 220 1.31 -46.37 -23.31
N ILE A 221 0.02 -46.69 -23.19
CA ILE A 221 -0.45 -47.90 -22.51
C ILE A 221 -0.05 -49.16 -23.30
N ALA A 222 -0.19 -49.13 -24.62
CA ALA A 222 0.19 -50.24 -25.49
C ALA A 222 1.71 -50.54 -25.46
N ASN A 223 2.54 -49.52 -25.20
CA ASN A 223 4.00 -49.63 -25.13
C ASN A 223 4.54 -49.42 -23.70
N ALA A 224 3.74 -49.70 -22.68
CA ALA A 224 4.13 -49.51 -21.28
C ALA A 224 5.34 -50.37 -20.88
N ASP A 225 5.69 -51.38 -21.67
CA ASP A 225 6.86 -52.23 -21.49
C ASP A 225 8.20 -51.48 -21.66
N GLN A 226 8.22 -50.41 -22.47
CA GLN A 226 9.39 -49.56 -22.75
C GLN A 226 9.74 -48.60 -21.59
N LEU A 227 8.81 -48.39 -20.66
CA LEU A 227 9.01 -47.55 -19.47
C LEU A 227 9.86 -48.28 -18.41
N LYS A 228 10.51 -47.53 -17.51
CA LYS A 228 11.35 -48.10 -16.44
C LYS A 228 10.94 -47.61 -15.05
N GLY A 229 11.13 -48.47 -14.05
CA GLY A 229 10.89 -48.15 -12.64
C GLY A 229 9.42 -47.91 -12.30
N LYS A 230 9.19 -47.11 -11.25
CA LYS A 230 7.86 -46.84 -10.68
C LYS A 230 6.86 -46.21 -11.66
N LEU A 231 7.35 -45.55 -12.70
CA LEU A 231 6.51 -44.97 -13.75
C LEU A 231 5.84 -46.06 -14.61
N LYS A 232 6.57 -47.14 -14.95
CA LYS A 232 6.01 -48.30 -15.65
C LYS A 232 4.90 -48.96 -14.84
N GLU A 233 5.16 -49.20 -13.56
CA GLU A 233 4.19 -49.80 -12.64
C GLU A 233 2.91 -48.96 -12.58
N ASN A 234 3.04 -47.63 -12.48
CA ASN A 234 1.88 -46.74 -12.44
C ASN A 234 1.11 -46.71 -13.77
N VAL A 235 1.79 -46.65 -14.92
CA VAL A 235 1.11 -46.66 -16.23
C VAL A 235 0.36 -47.97 -16.46
N VAL A 236 0.91 -49.12 -16.05
CA VAL A 236 0.23 -50.42 -16.17
C VAL A 236 -0.95 -50.52 -15.18
N ASN A 237 -0.72 -50.17 -13.91
CA ASN A 237 -1.73 -50.33 -12.86
C ASN A 237 -2.90 -49.35 -12.99
N PHE A 238 -2.66 -48.17 -13.57
CA PHE A 238 -3.65 -47.10 -13.72
C PHE A 238 -3.99 -46.82 -15.19
N ALA A 239 -3.72 -47.76 -16.10
CA ALA A 239 -4.02 -47.62 -17.54
C ALA A 239 -5.48 -47.26 -17.82
N GLN A 240 -6.42 -48.02 -17.23
CA GLN A 240 -7.86 -47.75 -17.38
C GLN A 240 -8.26 -46.41 -16.76
N GLN A 241 -7.61 -46.00 -15.68
CA GLN A 241 -7.84 -44.71 -15.03
C GLN A 241 -7.36 -43.54 -15.90
N GLY A 242 -6.22 -43.69 -16.59
CA GLY A 242 -5.72 -42.70 -17.55
C GLY A 242 -6.65 -42.54 -18.77
N LEU A 243 -7.17 -43.65 -19.31
CA LEU A 243 -8.16 -43.61 -20.41
C LEU A 243 -9.48 -42.96 -19.98
N LEU A 244 -9.98 -43.31 -18.79
CA LEU A 244 -11.17 -42.68 -18.21
C LEU A 244 -10.93 -41.18 -17.97
N SER A 245 -9.75 -40.80 -17.47
CA SER A 245 -9.40 -39.40 -17.22
C SER A 245 -9.33 -38.59 -18.51
N LYS A 246 -8.76 -39.16 -19.58
CA LYS A 246 -8.77 -38.56 -20.93
C LYS A 246 -10.20 -38.36 -21.42
N GLN A 247 -11.05 -39.37 -21.29
CA GLN A 247 -12.45 -39.29 -21.72
C GLN A 247 -13.23 -38.21 -20.96
N LEU A 248 -13.03 -38.11 -19.64
CA LEU A 248 -13.68 -37.08 -18.82
C LEU A 248 -13.21 -35.65 -19.16
N ALA A 249 -11.93 -35.46 -19.47
CA ALA A 249 -11.35 -34.16 -19.83
C ALA A 249 -11.58 -33.77 -21.31
N THR A 250 -12.11 -34.68 -22.13
CA THR A 250 -12.40 -34.39 -23.55
C THR A 250 -13.69 -33.59 -23.66
N ILE A 251 -13.64 -32.46 -24.38
CA ILE A 251 -14.81 -31.64 -24.67
C ILE A 251 -15.61 -32.28 -25.82
N HIS A 252 -16.91 -32.49 -25.61
CA HIS A 252 -17.80 -33.09 -26.60
C HIS A 252 -18.27 -32.08 -27.64
N LEU A 253 -18.16 -32.44 -28.92
CA LEU A 253 -18.49 -31.57 -30.06
C LEU A 253 -19.83 -31.90 -30.74
N ASP A 254 -20.51 -32.96 -30.29
CA ASP A 254 -21.76 -33.45 -30.86
C ASP A 254 -22.98 -33.06 -30.02
N VAL A 255 -22.95 -31.85 -29.44
CA VAL A 255 -24.10 -31.34 -28.67
C VAL A 255 -25.25 -31.01 -29.63
N PRO A 256 -26.52 -31.39 -29.33
CA PRO A 256 -27.67 -31.15 -30.21
C PRO A 256 -28.14 -29.68 -30.16
N VAL A 257 -27.21 -28.74 -30.33
CA VAL A 257 -27.45 -27.30 -30.48
C VAL A 257 -27.19 -26.89 -31.93
N ALA A 258 -28.14 -26.17 -32.53
CA ALA A 258 -28.00 -25.62 -33.87
C ALA A 258 -27.14 -24.35 -33.84
N PHE A 259 -26.28 -24.17 -34.84
CA PHE A 259 -25.64 -22.88 -35.09
C PHE A 259 -26.61 -22.01 -35.88
N ASP A 260 -27.16 -20.99 -35.22
CA ASP A 260 -28.03 -19.98 -35.82
C ASP A 260 -27.28 -18.64 -35.83
N GLU A 261 -26.87 -18.22 -37.03
CA GLU A 261 -26.12 -16.98 -37.22
C GLU A 261 -26.94 -15.75 -36.79
N GLU A 262 -28.20 -15.64 -37.22
CA GLU A 262 -29.02 -14.47 -36.92
C GLU A 262 -29.31 -14.36 -35.42
N HIS A 263 -29.45 -15.50 -34.74
CA HIS A 263 -29.65 -15.50 -33.29
C HIS A 263 -28.42 -14.96 -32.55
N LEU A 264 -27.20 -15.28 -33.00
CA LEU A 264 -25.95 -14.85 -32.38
C LEU A 264 -25.53 -13.42 -32.74
N ARG A 265 -26.26 -12.74 -33.62
CA ARG A 265 -25.89 -11.41 -34.12
C ARG A 265 -25.99 -10.36 -33.02
N HIS A 266 -24.94 -9.56 -32.85
CA HIS A 266 -24.95 -8.46 -31.89
C HIS A 266 -25.86 -7.32 -32.37
N THR A 267 -26.88 -6.99 -31.58
CA THR A 267 -27.89 -5.96 -31.87
C THR A 267 -27.88 -4.84 -30.82
N GLU A 268 -28.72 -3.81 -30.99
CA GLU A 268 -28.84 -2.75 -29.97
C GLU A 268 -29.48 -3.29 -28.69
N TYR A 269 -29.01 -2.82 -27.54
CA TYR A 269 -29.50 -3.23 -26.22
C TYR A 269 -30.94 -2.75 -25.96
N ASP A 270 -31.68 -3.48 -25.13
CA ASP A 270 -32.89 -2.97 -24.46
C ASP A 270 -32.47 -1.93 -23.41
N LYS A 271 -32.29 -0.69 -23.86
CA LYS A 271 -31.79 0.41 -23.02
C LYS A 271 -32.62 0.63 -21.75
N PRO A 272 -33.97 0.61 -21.78
CA PRO A 272 -34.78 0.68 -20.56
C PRO A 272 -34.52 -0.46 -19.57
N ARG A 273 -34.56 -1.72 -20.03
CA ARG A 273 -34.38 -2.89 -19.15
C ARG A 273 -32.96 -2.97 -18.60
N LEU A 274 -31.97 -2.68 -19.44
CA LEU A 274 -30.56 -2.64 -19.04
C LEU A 274 -30.27 -1.49 -18.06
N ALA A 275 -30.86 -0.30 -18.27
CA ALA A 275 -30.74 0.82 -17.35
C ALA A 275 -31.24 0.44 -15.95
N ALA A 276 -32.43 -0.15 -15.86
CA ALA A 276 -33.03 -0.53 -14.59
C ALA A 276 -32.21 -1.60 -13.84
N LEU A 277 -31.71 -2.63 -14.55
CA LEU A 277 -30.84 -3.65 -13.95
C LEU A 277 -29.52 -3.07 -13.46
N LEU A 278 -28.91 -2.14 -14.22
CA LEU A 278 -27.68 -1.46 -13.81
C LEU A 278 -27.91 -0.47 -12.65
N ASP A 279 -29.10 0.14 -12.55
CA ASP A 279 -29.48 0.97 -11.40
C ASP A 279 -29.70 0.12 -10.15
N GLU A 280 -30.39 -1.03 -10.29
CA GLU A 280 -30.62 -1.98 -9.20
C GLU A 280 -29.30 -2.54 -8.63
N LEU A 281 -28.34 -2.82 -9.52
CA LEU A 281 -27.00 -3.29 -9.16
C LEU A 281 -26.02 -2.15 -8.85
N GLU A 282 -26.48 -0.90 -8.92
CA GLU A 282 -25.72 0.32 -8.57
C GLU A 282 -24.50 0.59 -9.48
N PHE A 283 -24.48 0.02 -10.68
CA PHE A 283 -23.39 0.12 -11.67
C PHE A 283 -23.46 1.41 -12.51
N ARG A 284 -23.52 2.57 -11.84
CA ARG A 284 -23.72 3.90 -12.46
C ARG A 284 -22.70 4.27 -13.53
N GLN A 285 -21.42 3.95 -13.30
CA GLN A 285 -20.35 4.20 -14.29
C GLN A 285 -20.50 3.29 -15.52
N MET A 286 -20.89 2.03 -15.34
CA MET A 286 -21.14 1.12 -16.47
C MET A 286 -22.37 1.53 -17.26
N LYS A 287 -23.43 1.99 -16.58
CA LYS A 287 -24.63 2.54 -17.22
C LYS A 287 -24.26 3.72 -18.12
N THR A 288 -23.47 4.66 -17.62
CA THR A 288 -22.99 5.81 -18.41
C THR A 288 -22.16 5.37 -19.62
N ARG A 289 -21.29 4.37 -19.44
CA ARG A 289 -20.44 3.82 -20.51
C ARG A 289 -21.21 3.04 -21.58
N LEU A 290 -22.29 2.34 -21.20
CA LEU A 290 -23.09 1.51 -22.11
C LEU A 290 -24.25 2.26 -22.77
N LEU A 291 -24.87 3.22 -22.08
CA LEU A 291 -26.08 3.92 -22.55
C LEU A 291 -25.85 5.40 -22.89
N GLY A 292 -24.71 6.00 -22.51
CA GLY A 292 -24.40 7.42 -22.69
C GLY A 292 -24.93 8.31 -21.55
N GLY A 293 -24.37 9.52 -21.42
CA GLY A 293 -24.57 10.41 -20.26
C GLY A 293 -25.94 11.06 -20.06
N ASN A 294 -26.89 10.91 -20.99
CA ASN A 294 -28.21 11.58 -20.98
C ASN A 294 -29.41 10.60 -21.08
N TYR A 295 -29.29 9.37 -20.59
CA TYR A 295 -30.43 8.43 -20.64
C TYR A 295 -31.37 8.64 -19.43
N ASP A 296 -32.33 9.57 -19.59
CA ASP A 296 -33.41 9.84 -18.62
C ASP A 296 -34.48 8.73 -18.60
N GLU A 297 -34.99 8.48 -17.39
CA GLU A 297 -35.90 7.40 -17.01
C GLU A 297 -37.20 7.36 -17.82
N LYS A 298 -37.53 6.17 -18.36
CA LYS A 298 -38.92 5.76 -18.54
C LYS A 298 -39.19 4.52 -17.69
N PRO A 299 -40.32 4.46 -16.96
CA PRO A 299 -40.61 3.33 -16.07
C PRO A 299 -40.83 2.04 -16.87
N LEU A 300 -40.36 0.92 -16.32
CA LEU A 300 -40.69 -0.43 -16.80
C LEU A 300 -42.18 -0.76 -16.52
N PRO A 301 -42.84 -1.57 -17.37
CA PRO A 301 -44.21 -2.03 -17.13
C PRO A 301 -44.34 -2.88 -15.86
N ASP A 302 -45.52 -2.81 -15.23
CA ASP A 302 -45.89 -3.33 -13.89
C ASP A 302 -45.74 -4.85 -13.62
N ALA A 303 -45.05 -5.63 -14.47
CA ALA A 303 -44.98 -7.08 -14.35
C ALA A 303 -44.04 -7.62 -13.24
N PHE A 304 -43.36 -6.78 -12.47
CA PHE A 304 -42.34 -7.20 -11.49
C PHE A 304 -42.60 -6.80 -10.02
N LYS A 305 -43.82 -6.37 -9.66
CA LYS A 305 -44.18 -6.17 -8.25
C LYS A 305 -44.87 -7.41 -7.68
N ASN A 306 -44.16 -8.23 -6.91
CA ASN A 306 -44.79 -9.18 -5.99
C ASN A 306 -44.49 -8.81 -4.53
N ASN A 307 -45.58 -8.68 -3.77
CA ASN A 307 -45.72 -8.12 -2.42
C ASN A 307 -45.02 -8.92 -1.31
N PRO A 308 -44.44 -8.24 -0.31
CA PRO A 308 -44.23 -8.77 1.03
C PRO A 308 -45.41 -8.41 1.94
N SER A 309 -46.25 -9.37 2.29
CA SER A 309 -47.16 -9.22 3.44
C SER A 309 -47.59 -10.57 4.01
N ALA A 310 -46.94 -10.99 5.10
CA ALA A 310 -47.55 -11.85 6.12
C ALA A 310 -46.75 -11.69 7.43
N GLN A 311 -47.16 -10.71 8.22
CA GLN A 311 -46.76 -10.53 9.60
C GLN A 311 -47.70 -11.38 10.48
N MET A 312 -47.19 -12.26 11.34
CA MET A 312 -47.88 -12.71 12.56
C MET A 312 -46.92 -13.04 13.71
N ASN A 313 -47.01 -12.20 14.74
CA ASN A 313 -47.14 -12.47 16.19
C ASN A 313 -46.01 -13.12 17.02
N LEU A 314 -45.29 -12.24 17.73
CA LEU A 314 -45.24 -12.01 19.19
C LEU A 314 -45.78 -13.12 20.16
N PHE A 315 -44.87 -13.57 21.05
CA PHE A 315 -45.02 -14.39 22.28
C PHE A 315 -45.63 -15.81 22.18
N ASP A 316 -44.76 -16.82 22.17
CA ASP A 316 -44.92 -18.01 23.02
C ASP A 316 -43.54 -18.65 23.31
N SER A 317 -43.26 -18.90 24.58
CA SER A 317 -42.25 -19.85 25.07
C SER A 317 -42.99 -20.81 26.00
N PRO A 318 -42.70 -22.12 25.95
CA PRO A 318 -41.69 -22.63 26.87
C PRO A 318 -40.87 -23.84 26.36
N GLY A 319 -39.57 -23.79 26.61
CA GLY A 319 -38.75 -24.93 27.08
C GLY A 319 -38.25 -25.97 26.07
N GLY A 320 -36.93 -26.21 26.10
CA GLY A 320 -36.34 -27.52 25.79
C GLY A 320 -35.14 -27.54 24.85
N ASP A 321 -33.93 -27.48 25.45
CA ASP A 321 -32.66 -28.09 25.01
C ASP A 321 -32.01 -27.69 23.68
N THR A 322 -31.20 -26.62 23.74
CA THR A 322 -30.03 -26.42 22.89
C THR A 322 -28.82 -27.20 23.44
N PRO A 323 -28.05 -27.93 22.60
CA PRO A 323 -26.84 -28.61 23.06
C PRO A 323 -25.74 -27.61 23.45
N ALA A 324 -25.19 -27.82 24.64
CA ALA A 324 -24.20 -26.98 25.29
C ALA A 324 -22.88 -26.86 24.49
N PHE A 325 -22.50 -25.61 24.19
CA PHE A 325 -21.09 -25.27 24.00
C PHE A 325 -20.38 -25.38 25.36
N LEU A 326 -19.28 -26.11 25.40
CA LEU A 326 -18.42 -26.24 26.58
C LEU A 326 -17.89 -24.85 26.99
N PRO A 327 -17.91 -24.50 28.29
CA PRO A 327 -17.31 -23.27 28.77
C PRO A 327 -15.79 -23.39 28.75
N PHE A 328 -15.13 -22.47 28.06
CA PHE A 328 -13.69 -22.24 28.22
C PHE A 328 -13.42 -21.78 29.68
N PRO A 329 -12.34 -22.27 30.31
CA PRO A 329 -12.05 -21.93 31.70
C PRO A 329 -11.77 -20.43 31.84
N ASN A 330 -12.60 -19.78 32.65
CA ASN A 330 -12.37 -18.55 33.42
C ASN A 330 -11.03 -17.82 33.14
N MET A 331 -10.95 -17.05 32.05
CA MET A 331 -9.95 -15.98 31.93
C MET A 331 -10.42 -14.80 32.80
N GLY A 332 -10.12 -14.89 34.09
CA GLY A 332 -10.26 -13.76 35.01
C GLY A 332 -9.26 -12.66 34.65
N ALA A 333 -9.79 -11.47 34.35
CA ALA A 333 -9.09 -10.18 34.35
C ALA A 333 -7.88 -10.02 33.41
N LEU A 334 -8.12 -9.95 32.09
CA LEU A 334 -7.25 -9.21 31.17
C LEU A 334 -8.09 -8.09 30.55
N LYS A 335 -8.08 -6.91 31.18
CA LYS A 335 -8.54 -5.68 30.55
C LYS A 335 -7.52 -5.30 29.46
N PRO A 336 -7.93 -4.75 28.31
CA PRO A 336 -7.01 -4.01 27.46
C PRO A 336 -6.36 -2.93 28.31
N SER A 337 -5.03 -2.81 28.29
CA SER A 337 -4.32 -1.71 28.95
C SER A 337 -4.58 -0.44 28.16
N GLY A 338 -5.74 0.15 28.34
CA GLY A 338 -6.08 1.46 27.85
C GLY A 338 -5.75 2.51 28.91
N ALA A 339 -5.03 3.56 28.50
CA ALA A 339 -4.67 4.86 29.07
C ALA A 339 -4.96 5.29 30.52
N ASP A 340 -5.76 4.61 31.33
CA ASP A 340 -5.95 4.96 32.75
C ASP A 340 -4.70 4.66 33.59
N ASP A 341 -3.79 3.82 33.08
CA ASP A 341 -2.50 3.45 33.69
C ASP A 341 -1.30 3.78 32.76
N LEU A 342 -1.22 5.00 32.20
CA LEU A 342 0.05 5.43 31.59
C LEU A 342 1.12 5.54 32.70
N PRO A 343 2.35 5.02 32.51
CA PRO A 343 3.38 4.99 33.56
C PRO A 343 3.96 6.38 33.90
N PHE A 344 3.38 7.45 33.36
CA PHE A 344 3.77 8.83 33.60
C PHE A 344 2.58 9.77 33.32
N ASP A 345 2.47 10.80 34.15
CA ASP A 345 1.63 11.97 33.89
C ASP A 345 2.49 12.98 33.13
N PHE A 346 2.02 13.46 31.97
CA PHE A 346 2.54 14.71 31.43
C PHE A 346 2.02 15.80 32.36
N GLY A 347 2.77 16.06 33.43
CA GLY A 347 2.42 17.09 34.41
C GLY A 347 1.91 18.29 33.65
N SER A 348 0.64 18.65 33.90
CA SER A 348 -0.09 19.66 33.13
C SER A 348 0.81 20.86 32.91
N GLY A 349 1.24 21.08 31.67
CA GLY A 349 2.10 22.21 31.33
C GLY A 349 1.45 23.47 31.89
N SER A 350 2.11 24.08 32.89
CA SER A 350 1.62 25.24 33.58
C SER A 350 1.52 26.40 32.60
N ALA A 351 0.32 26.65 32.08
CA ALA A 351 -0.01 27.95 31.51
C ALA A 351 0.29 29.02 32.59
N PRO A 352 1.03 30.10 32.26
CA PRO A 352 1.19 31.20 33.21
C PRO A 352 -0.19 31.80 33.48
N ALA A 353 -0.57 31.87 34.76
CA ALA A 353 -1.86 32.35 35.20
C ALA A 353 -2.15 33.76 34.69
N ALA A 354 -3.17 33.90 33.85
CA ALA A 354 -3.72 35.19 33.46
C ALA A 354 -4.65 35.75 34.56
N PRO A 355 -4.62 37.07 34.85
CA PRO A 355 -5.39 37.66 35.93
C PRO A 355 -6.89 37.78 35.61
N ALA A 356 -7.71 37.73 36.67
CA ALA A 356 -9.17 37.64 36.65
C ALA A 356 -9.89 38.78 35.86
N PRO A 357 -11.05 38.49 35.24
CA PRO A 357 -11.75 39.44 34.37
C PRO A 357 -12.55 40.49 35.13
N VAL A 358 -12.46 41.74 34.67
CA VAL A 358 -13.29 42.88 35.06
C VAL A 358 -14.54 42.93 34.17
N GLU A 359 -15.70 43.15 34.80
CA GLU A 359 -17.04 43.21 34.20
C GLU A 359 -17.18 44.23 33.04
N LYS A 360 -17.86 43.83 31.96
CA LYS A 360 -18.31 44.72 30.88
C LYS A 360 -19.78 45.13 31.08
N PRO A 361 -20.15 46.42 30.87
CA PRO A 361 -21.54 46.82 30.75
C PRO A 361 -22.06 46.69 29.31
N LYS A 362 -23.33 46.29 29.21
CA LYS A 362 -24.13 46.12 27.99
C LYS A 362 -24.40 47.45 27.27
N SER A 363 -24.41 47.44 25.93
CA SER A 363 -25.03 48.49 25.12
C SER A 363 -25.53 47.96 23.77
N LYS A 364 -26.52 48.66 23.20
CA LYS A 364 -27.63 48.16 22.36
C LYS A 364 -27.32 48.18 20.87
N ARG A 365 -27.99 47.27 20.15
CA ARG A 365 -28.14 47.24 18.68
C ARG A 365 -28.80 48.53 18.17
N THR A 366 -28.28 49.07 17.07
CA THR A 366 -29.02 50.01 16.22
C THR A 366 -28.78 49.65 14.75
N SER A 367 -29.88 49.46 14.03
CA SER A 367 -29.96 49.09 12.62
C SER A 367 -29.82 50.31 11.72
N VAL A 368 -29.00 50.23 10.67
CA VAL A 368 -28.97 51.23 9.58
C VAL A 368 -29.09 50.49 8.24
N LYS A 369 -30.05 50.95 7.43
CA LYS A 369 -30.33 50.52 6.05
C LYS A 369 -29.33 51.15 5.08
N VAL A 370 -28.92 50.40 4.06
CA VAL A 370 -28.19 50.90 2.88
C VAL A 370 -29.09 50.73 1.64
N PRO A 371 -29.21 51.72 0.74
CA PRO A 371 -29.96 51.57 -0.52
C PRO A 371 -29.10 51.06 -1.68
N VAL A 372 -29.80 50.38 -2.58
CA VAL A 372 -29.38 49.80 -3.87
C VAL A 372 -29.16 50.91 -4.91
N ALA A 373 -28.16 50.75 -5.78
CA ALA A 373 -28.16 51.36 -7.11
C ALA A 373 -27.50 50.42 -8.14
N SER A 374 -28.27 50.10 -9.17
CA SER A 374 -27.90 49.41 -10.40
C SER A 374 -27.53 50.43 -11.48
N ALA A 375 -26.60 50.08 -12.38
CA ALA A 375 -26.64 50.44 -13.81
C ALA A 375 -25.49 49.82 -14.60
N SER A 376 -25.86 49.22 -15.73
CA SER A 376 -25.06 48.72 -16.86
C SER A 376 -24.58 49.83 -17.80
N ALA A 377 -23.45 49.63 -18.52
CA ALA A 377 -23.36 49.76 -20.00
C ALA A 377 -21.91 49.62 -20.55
N ALA A 378 -21.75 48.66 -21.48
CA ALA A 378 -21.05 48.66 -22.78
C ALA A 378 -19.66 49.33 -23.01
N THR A 379 -18.66 48.46 -23.34
CA THR A 379 -17.72 48.36 -24.52
C THR A 379 -17.37 49.61 -25.38
N PRO A 380 -16.25 49.67 -26.19
CA PRO A 380 -15.52 48.56 -26.86
C PRO A 380 -13.98 48.68 -27.11
N ASP A 381 -13.43 47.55 -27.58
CA ASP A 381 -12.34 47.31 -28.57
C ASP A 381 -11.05 48.15 -28.63
N ALA A 382 -9.91 47.45 -28.57
CA ALA A 382 -8.78 47.70 -29.48
C ALA A 382 -7.90 46.45 -29.67
N VAL A 383 -7.70 46.14 -30.95
CA VAL A 383 -6.91 45.07 -31.57
C VAL A 383 -5.43 45.46 -31.62
N THR A 384 -4.50 44.50 -31.47
CA THR A 384 -3.36 44.32 -32.40
C THR A 384 -2.54 43.05 -32.13
N ASP A 385 -2.32 42.32 -33.23
CA ASP A 385 -1.41 41.21 -33.47
C ASP A 385 0.03 41.43 -32.99
N SER A 386 0.73 40.33 -32.67
CA SER A 386 1.91 39.91 -33.47
C SER A 386 2.41 38.52 -33.07
N THR A 387 2.96 37.88 -34.08
CA THR A 387 3.28 36.47 -34.27
C THR A 387 4.73 36.12 -33.94
N THR A 388 4.98 34.80 -33.76
CA THR A 388 6.24 34.03 -34.00
C THR A 388 7.35 34.19 -32.94
N ILE A 389 8.12 33.17 -32.50
CA ILE A 389 8.86 32.11 -33.22
C ILE A 389 9.09 30.86 -32.32
N GLU A 390 9.29 29.73 -33.00
CA GLU A 390 9.59 28.34 -32.60
C GLU A 390 10.83 28.10 -31.70
N GLY A 391 10.82 26.94 -31.00
CA GLY A 391 11.93 25.96 -31.03
C GLY A 391 12.73 25.74 -29.74
N GLY A 392 12.65 24.53 -29.17
CA GLY A 392 13.62 24.04 -28.18
C GLY A 392 13.19 22.80 -27.39
N GLU A 393 13.33 21.62 -27.98
CA GLU A 393 13.16 20.33 -27.29
C GLU A 393 14.23 20.12 -26.21
N THR A 394 13.80 19.74 -24.99
CA THR A 394 14.70 19.18 -23.95
C THR A 394 14.08 17.92 -23.35
N VAL A 395 14.78 16.81 -23.58
CA VAL A 395 14.51 15.44 -23.13
C VAL A 395 14.60 15.35 -21.60
N THR A 396 13.60 14.73 -20.96
CA THR A 396 13.61 14.38 -19.53
C THR A 396 13.94 12.90 -19.32
N PRO A 397 14.83 12.55 -18.38
CA PRO A 397 15.04 11.17 -17.97
C PRO A 397 13.89 10.68 -17.07
N ALA A 398 13.43 9.47 -17.34
CA ALA A 398 12.38 8.78 -16.59
C ALA A 398 12.90 8.32 -15.21
N SER A 399 12.19 8.70 -14.15
CA SER A 399 12.38 8.15 -12.81
C SER A 399 11.43 6.97 -12.58
N ASP A 400 11.96 5.75 -12.63
CA ASP A 400 11.28 4.54 -12.17
C ASP A 400 11.24 4.54 -10.63
N GLN A 401 10.04 4.67 -10.06
CA GLN A 401 9.77 4.25 -8.68
C GLN A 401 8.75 3.09 -8.69
N PRO A 402 8.97 2.04 -7.88
CA PRO A 402 8.15 0.84 -7.88
C PRO A 402 6.78 1.09 -7.23
N ALA A 403 5.71 0.81 -7.98
CA ALA A 403 4.34 0.81 -7.50
C ALA A 403 4.11 -0.34 -6.51
N TYR A 404 3.98 -0.01 -5.23
CA TYR A 404 3.40 -0.93 -4.25
C TYR A 404 1.88 -0.93 -4.41
N LEU A 405 1.33 -2.12 -4.62
CA LEU A 405 -0.09 -2.40 -4.77
C LEU A 405 -0.81 -2.12 -3.44
N ASP A 406 -1.62 -1.07 -3.42
CA ASP A 406 -2.54 -0.78 -2.34
C ASP A 406 -3.80 -1.64 -2.44
N VAL A 407 -3.96 -2.56 -1.50
CA VAL A 407 -5.21 -3.28 -1.25
C VAL A 407 -5.73 -2.77 0.08
N TYR A 408 -6.90 -2.14 0.07
CA TYR A 408 -7.65 -1.84 1.29
C TYR A 408 -8.96 -2.62 1.39
N PRO A 409 -9.32 -3.04 2.61
CA PRO A 409 -10.48 -3.86 2.93
C PRO A 409 -11.72 -3.04 3.31
N ASP A 410 -12.88 -3.66 3.07
CA ASP A 410 -14.22 -3.15 3.37
C ASP A 410 -14.47 -2.99 4.88
N TYR A 411 -15.10 -1.86 5.25
CA TYR A 411 -15.84 -1.71 6.49
C TYR A 411 -17.34 -1.73 6.16
N GLU A 412 -18.08 -2.48 6.96
CA GLU A 412 -19.53 -2.65 6.90
C GLU A 412 -20.24 -1.29 6.88
N ILE A 413 -20.96 -1.02 5.79
CA ILE A 413 -21.91 0.09 5.68
C ILE A 413 -23.30 -0.51 5.93
N ASP A 414 -23.94 0.01 6.96
CA ASP A 414 -25.36 -0.20 7.30
C ASP A 414 -26.25 -0.02 6.07
N GLU A 415 -27.10 -1.02 5.83
CA GLU A 415 -27.91 -1.23 4.64
C GLU A 415 -29.06 -0.22 4.57
N ASN A 416 -28.98 0.79 3.68
CA ASN A 416 -30.15 1.46 3.11
C ASN A 416 -29.77 2.40 1.95
N GLN A 417 -29.80 1.91 0.70
CA GLN A 417 -29.70 2.65 -0.59
C GLN A 417 -28.33 3.33 -0.89
N PRO A 418 -27.80 3.29 -2.13
CA PRO A 418 -26.50 3.89 -2.43
C PRO A 418 -26.70 5.39 -2.70
N GLU A 419 -26.68 6.21 -1.65
CA GLU A 419 -26.68 7.66 -1.81
C GLU A 419 -25.59 8.05 -2.85
N ARG A 420 -25.95 8.84 -3.87
CA ARG A 420 -24.92 9.49 -4.72
C ARG A 420 -23.97 10.19 -3.77
N ARG A 421 -22.66 9.88 -3.87
CA ARG A 421 -21.64 10.58 -3.10
C ARG A 421 -21.85 12.07 -3.27
N LYS A 422 -21.81 12.74 -2.13
CA LYS A 422 -21.88 14.19 -2.07
C LYS A 422 -20.63 14.76 -2.75
N THR A 423 -20.79 15.90 -3.40
CA THR A 423 -19.75 16.69 -4.06
C THR A 423 -20.06 18.15 -3.79
N ILE A 424 -19.12 19.04 -4.12
CA ILE A 424 -19.32 20.48 -4.03
C ILE A 424 -20.57 20.93 -4.81
N LEU A 425 -20.88 20.27 -5.93
CA LEU A 425 -22.04 20.57 -6.78
C LEU A 425 -23.38 20.07 -6.20
N SER A 426 -23.36 19.08 -5.31
CA SER A 426 -24.58 18.47 -4.74
C SER A 426 -24.89 18.94 -3.32
N VAL A 427 -23.90 19.47 -2.62
CA VAL A 427 -24.05 19.97 -1.24
C VAL A 427 -24.14 21.47 -1.28
N LYS A 428 -25.20 22.01 -0.66
CA LYS A 428 -25.31 23.44 -0.47
C LYS A 428 -24.24 23.89 0.53
N HIS A 429 -23.38 24.80 0.09
CA HIS A 429 -22.32 25.41 0.88
C HIS A 429 -22.29 26.93 0.63
N ASP A 430 -21.54 27.65 1.45
CA ASP A 430 -21.35 29.10 1.38
C ASP A 430 -19.86 29.41 1.54
N TYR A 431 -19.14 29.37 0.42
CA TYR A 431 -17.72 29.65 0.35
C TYR A 431 -17.50 31.06 -0.18
N ARG A 432 -16.74 31.87 0.56
CA ARG A 432 -16.66 33.32 0.34
C ARG A 432 -15.24 33.77 0.10
N LEU A 433 -15.08 34.63 -0.92
CA LEU A 433 -13.84 35.36 -1.15
C LEU A 433 -13.69 36.52 -0.16
N VAL A 434 -12.49 36.66 0.41
CA VAL A 434 -12.12 37.68 1.40
C VAL A 434 -10.92 38.47 0.89
N ASP A 435 -11.15 39.30 -0.14
CA ASP A 435 -10.11 40.02 -0.91
C ASP A 435 -9.92 41.49 -0.48
N THR A 436 -10.86 42.09 0.24
CA THR A 436 -10.72 43.47 0.76
C THR A 436 -10.20 43.53 2.20
N PRO A 437 -9.54 44.64 2.61
CA PRO A 437 -9.11 44.84 4.00
C PRO A 437 -10.24 44.77 5.02
N GLU A 438 -11.44 45.27 4.70
CA GLU A 438 -12.60 45.28 5.58
C GLU A 438 -13.14 43.86 5.81
N LEU A 439 -13.19 43.05 4.74
CA LEU A 439 -13.58 41.65 4.83
C LEU A 439 -12.57 40.85 5.65
N ARG A 440 -11.27 41.06 5.46
CA ARG A 440 -10.22 40.42 6.27
C ARG A 440 -10.35 40.78 7.74
N ALA A 441 -10.50 42.07 8.07
CA ALA A 441 -10.69 42.51 9.45
C ALA A 441 -11.95 41.90 10.09
N SER A 442 -13.04 41.80 9.32
CA SER A 442 -14.28 41.16 9.77
C SER A 442 -14.06 39.65 10.02
N LEU A 443 -13.38 38.95 9.12
CA LEU A 443 -13.09 37.52 9.28
C LEU A 443 -12.24 37.27 10.52
N VAL A 444 -11.14 38.02 10.69
CA VAL A 444 -10.27 37.93 11.87
C VAL A 444 -11.05 38.13 13.17
N HIS A 445 -11.99 39.08 13.20
CA HIS A 445 -12.86 39.28 14.36
C HIS A 445 -13.69 38.03 14.67
N TYR A 446 -14.34 37.42 13.67
CA TYR A 446 -15.16 36.23 13.89
C TYR A 446 -14.33 34.99 14.25
N LEU A 447 -13.17 34.78 13.61
CA LEU A 447 -12.24 33.70 13.95
C LEU A 447 -11.76 33.81 15.40
N SER A 448 -11.50 35.02 15.88
CA SER A 448 -11.05 35.28 17.26
C SER A 448 -12.10 34.94 18.33
N LEU A 449 -13.38 34.77 17.94
CA LEU A 449 -14.47 34.38 18.85
C LEU A 449 -14.66 32.87 18.93
N GLN A 450 -13.98 32.08 18.10
CA GLN A 450 -14.16 30.63 18.04
C GLN A 450 -13.25 29.91 19.03
N GLU A 451 -13.73 28.77 19.55
CA GLU A 451 -12.90 27.88 20.36
C GLU A 451 -11.88 27.11 19.51
N SER A 452 -12.24 26.80 18.27
CA SER A 452 -11.34 26.17 17.30
C SER A 452 -11.71 26.56 15.88
N ILE A 453 -10.72 26.58 15.00
CA ILE A 453 -10.87 26.87 13.57
C ILE A 453 -10.15 25.79 12.77
N CYS A 454 -10.68 25.46 11.60
CA CYS A 454 -9.96 24.76 10.55
C CYS A 454 -9.34 25.78 9.58
N PHE A 455 -8.12 25.50 9.13
CA PHE A 455 -7.46 26.30 8.11
C PHE A 455 -6.60 25.42 7.22
N ASP A 456 -6.33 25.92 6.01
CA ASP A 456 -5.47 25.29 5.02
C ASP A 456 -4.75 26.36 4.19
N SER A 457 -3.61 26.01 3.60
CA SER A 457 -2.75 26.92 2.83
C SER A 457 -2.57 26.49 1.38
N GLU A 458 -2.85 27.42 0.48
CA GLU A 458 -2.66 27.22 -0.96
C GLU A 458 -1.32 27.81 -1.40
N THR A 459 -0.57 27.10 -2.24
CA THR A 459 0.82 27.47 -2.55
C THR A 459 1.21 27.26 -4.01
N THR A 460 2.40 27.73 -4.38
CA THR A 460 2.94 27.57 -5.73
C THR A 460 3.63 26.22 -5.99
N ALA A 461 3.95 25.44 -4.96
CA ALA A 461 4.71 24.18 -5.10
C ALA A 461 4.50 23.21 -3.92
N ILE A 462 4.75 21.92 -4.16
CA ILE A 462 4.60 20.85 -3.15
C ILE A 462 5.71 20.90 -2.08
N ASP A 463 6.89 21.46 -2.40
CA ASP A 463 7.95 21.66 -1.42
C ASP A 463 7.72 22.98 -0.66
N PRO A 464 7.39 22.94 0.64
CA PRO A 464 7.08 24.15 1.41
C PRO A 464 8.28 25.09 1.55
N VAL A 465 9.53 24.60 1.43
CA VAL A 465 10.72 25.44 1.50
C VAL A 465 10.82 26.31 0.26
N GLU A 466 10.53 25.75 -0.92
CA GLU A 466 10.61 26.45 -2.21
C GLU A 466 9.32 27.20 -2.59
N ALA A 467 8.17 26.81 -2.03
CA ALA A 467 6.86 27.37 -2.35
C ALA A 467 6.63 28.79 -1.79
N ASP A 468 5.75 29.55 -2.42
CA ASP A 468 5.23 30.82 -1.87
C ASP A 468 3.73 30.68 -1.63
N LEU A 469 3.22 31.38 -0.62
CA LEU A 469 1.81 31.36 -0.24
C LEU A 469 0.97 32.08 -1.31
N VAL A 470 -0.11 31.43 -1.74
CA VAL A 470 -1.09 31.92 -2.71
C VAL A 470 -2.39 32.31 -1.99
N GLY A 471 -2.77 31.60 -0.94
CA GLY A 471 -3.93 31.96 -0.14
C GLY A 471 -4.05 31.13 1.14
N MET A 472 -4.99 31.54 1.99
CA MET A 472 -5.36 30.80 3.21
C MET A 472 -6.88 30.60 3.22
N SER A 473 -7.34 29.38 3.46
CA SER A 473 -8.75 29.11 3.68
C SER A 473 -9.04 28.86 5.15
N PHE A 474 -10.27 29.13 5.57
CA PHE A 474 -10.73 28.95 6.95
C PHE A 474 -12.14 28.41 6.98
N SER A 475 -12.42 27.46 7.88
CA SER A 475 -13.77 27.03 8.24
C SER A 475 -13.87 26.87 9.75
N TYR A 476 -14.95 27.38 10.35
CA TYR A 476 -15.29 27.14 11.76
C TYR A 476 -16.71 26.61 11.92
N ARG A 477 -17.40 26.36 10.80
CA ARG A 477 -18.76 25.85 10.76
C ARG A 477 -18.96 25.05 9.48
N LYS A 478 -19.50 23.83 9.64
CA LYS A 478 -19.85 22.95 8.52
C LYS A 478 -20.66 23.66 7.43
N GLY A 479 -20.20 23.54 6.18
CA GLY A 479 -20.82 24.14 5.00
C GLY A 479 -20.50 25.63 4.79
N GLU A 480 -19.67 26.24 5.64
CA GLU A 480 -19.21 27.63 5.51
C GLU A 480 -17.67 27.67 5.48
N ALA A 481 -17.10 28.39 4.53
CA ALA A 481 -15.66 28.59 4.44
C ALA A 481 -15.31 29.97 3.84
N PHE A 482 -14.09 30.42 4.12
CA PHE A 482 -13.60 31.73 3.71
C PHE A 482 -12.22 31.56 3.09
N TYR A 483 -12.03 32.09 1.89
CA TYR A 483 -10.74 32.09 1.21
C TYR A 483 -10.14 33.49 1.15
N VAL A 484 -8.91 33.62 1.63
CA VAL A 484 -8.14 34.86 1.68
C VAL A 484 -7.00 34.77 0.65
N PRO A 485 -7.09 35.44 -0.51
CA PRO A 485 -6.01 35.46 -1.47
C PRO A 485 -4.81 36.25 -0.92
N VAL A 486 -3.62 35.75 -1.19
CA VAL A 486 -2.33 36.34 -0.80
C VAL A 486 -1.58 36.74 -2.08
N PRO A 487 -1.21 38.03 -2.21
CA PRO A 487 -0.55 38.54 -3.41
C PRO A 487 0.84 37.93 -3.60
N GLU A 488 1.38 38.02 -4.80
CA GLU A 488 2.73 37.52 -5.12
C GLU A 488 3.83 38.38 -4.49
N ASP A 489 3.61 39.70 -4.41
CA ASP A 489 4.56 40.59 -3.76
C ASP A 489 4.75 40.22 -2.29
N ARG A 490 6.01 40.00 -1.90
CA ARG A 490 6.34 39.47 -0.58
C ARG A 490 5.96 40.43 0.55
N THR A 491 6.06 41.74 0.34
CA THR A 491 5.73 42.75 1.36
C THR A 491 4.22 42.86 1.54
N GLU A 492 3.46 42.86 0.45
CA GLU A 492 2.00 42.83 0.51
C GLU A 492 1.48 41.50 1.10
N ALA A 493 2.08 40.37 0.72
CA ALA A 493 1.74 39.07 1.27
C ALA A 493 1.96 39.03 2.78
N GLN A 494 3.11 39.55 3.24
CA GLN A 494 3.42 39.67 4.67
C GLN A 494 2.37 40.53 5.39
N ALA A 495 1.98 41.67 4.81
CA ALA A 495 0.97 42.56 5.40
C ALA A 495 -0.42 41.90 5.50
N VAL A 496 -0.78 41.01 4.57
CA VAL A 496 -2.01 40.20 4.64
C VAL A 496 -1.90 39.16 5.74
N VAL A 497 -0.82 38.37 5.76
CA VAL A 497 -0.63 37.30 6.76
C VAL A 497 -0.54 37.86 8.18
N ASP A 498 0.12 39.01 8.37
CA ASP A 498 0.24 39.67 9.67
C ASP A 498 -1.12 40.04 10.30
N GLN A 499 -2.17 40.27 9.49
CA GLN A 499 -3.51 40.53 10.00
C GLN A 499 -4.13 39.31 10.71
N PHE A 500 -3.68 38.09 10.38
CA PHE A 500 -4.19 36.84 10.95
C PHE A 500 -3.36 36.31 12.13
N LYS A 501 -2.19 36.91 12.42
CA LYS A 501 -1.38 36.56 13.61
C LYS A 501 -2.16 36.50 14.92
N PRO A 502 -3.06 37.45 15.24
CA PRO A 502 -3.83 37.39 16.48
C PRO A 502 -4.72 36.14 16.63
N VAL A 503 -5.01 35.44 15.53
CA VAL A 503 -5.78 34.19 15.53
C VAL A 503 -4.83 32.99 15.59
N PHE A 504 -3.82 32.95 14.73
CA PHE A 504 -2.86 31.84 14.67
C PHE A 504 -2.02 31.71 15.93
N GLU A 505 -1.56 32.82 16.50
CA GLU A 505 -0.69 32.85 17.67
C GLU A 505 -1.47 32.86 18.99
N ASN A 506 -2.80 32.76 18.95
CA ASN A 506 -3.62 32.68 20.16
C ASN A 506 -3.64 31.25 20.71
N PRO A 507 -3.12 30.99 21.93
CA PRO A 507 -3.06 29.65 22.51
C PRO A 507 -4.43 29.08 22.91
N THR A 508 -5.47 29.92 23.03
CA THR A 508 -6.82 29.46 23.43
C THR A 508 -7.66 28.97 22.25
N ILE A 509 -7.26 29.26 21.02
CA ILE A 509 -7.98 28.85 19.81
C ILE A 509 -7.33 27.57 19.29
N GLY A 510 -8.08 26.48 19.20
CA GLY A 510 -7.63 25.24 18.58
C GLY A 510 -7.50 25.36 17.06
N LYS A 511 -6.53 24.67 16.48
CA LYS A 511 -6.23 24.69 15.03
C LYS A 511 -6.42 23.29 14.46
N ILE A 512 -7.26 23.19 13.46
CA ILE A 512 -7.61 21.95 12.77
C ILE A 512 -7.08 22.04 11.34
N GLY A 513 -6.50 20.97 10.83
CA GLY A 513 -6.07 20.90 9.44
C GLY A 513 -5.77 19.48 9.02
N GLN A 514 -5.39 19.32 7.76
CA GLN A 514 -4.98 18.06 7.17
C GLN A 514 -3.50 18.20 6.81
N ASN A 515 -2.63 17.34 7.36
CA ASN A 515 -1.19 17.48 7.16
C ASN A 515 -0.67 18.86 7.60
N LEU A 516 -1.09 19.30 8.79
CA LEU A 516 -0.84 20.62 9.38
C LEU A 516 0.64 21.03 9.36
N LYS A 517 1.56 20.05 9.40
CA LYS A 517 3.00 20.31 9.28
C LYS A 517 3.29 21.19 8.05
N TYR A 518 2.67 20.93 6.90
CA TYR A 518 2.87 21.72 5.69
C TYR A 518 2.45 23.18 5.88
N ASP A 519 1.25 23.40 6.42
CA ASP A 519 0.72 24.75 6.67
C ASP A 519 1.55 25.52 7.70
N LEU A 520 2.01 24.83 8.74
CA LEU A 520 2.89 25.38 9.76
C LEU A 520 4.24 25.80 9.17
N LEU A 521 4.84 24.98 8.29
CA LEU A 521 6.06 25.33 7.55
C LEU A 521 5.85 26.59 6.71
N MET A 522 4.72 26.67 6.01
CA MET A 522 4.37 27.83 5.19
C MET A 522 4.19 29.08 6.05
N LEU A 523 3.37 29.05 7.09
CA LEU A 523 3.10 30.20 7.96
C LEU A 523 4.35 30.69 8.69
N LYS A 524 5.23 29.79 9.11
CA LYS A 524 6.49 30.13 9.78
C LYS A 524 7.46 30.90 8.88
N LYS A 525 7.45 30.63 7.56
CA LYS A 525 8.18 31.45 6.59
C LYS A 525 7.69 32.89 6.55
N TYR A 526 6.45 33.17 6.92
CA TYR A 526 5.87 34.51 7.08
C TYR A 526 5.91 35.00 8.54
N GLY A 527 6.75 34.39 9.38
CA GLY A 527 6.97 34.82 10.77
C GLY A 527 5.72 34.69 11.65
N VAL A 528 4.86 33.71 11.38
CA VAL A 528 3.71 33.34 12.23
C VAL A 528 4.06 32.07 12.99
N GLU A 529 3.95 32.11 14.31
CA GLU A 529 4.14 30.92 15.16
C GLU A 529 2.77 30.40 15.61
N VAL A 530 2.27 29.34 14.96
CA VAL A 530 0.95 28.79 15.26
C VAL A 530 0.92 28.19 16.68
N GLN A 531 0.04 28.71 17.53
CA GLN A 531 -0.14 28.26 18.92
C GLN A 531 -1.51 27.63 19.14
N GLY A 532 -1.71 27.01 20.31
CA GLY A 532 -2.97 26.39 20.70
C GLY A 532 -3.06 24.91 20.34
N LYS A 533 -4.16 24.26 20.73
CA LYS A 533 -4.33 22.82 20.52
C LYS A 533 -4.40 22.52 19.01
N LEU A 534 -3.50 21.68 18.51
CA LEU A 534 -3.53 21.20 17.13
C LEU A 534 -4.42 19.97 17.00
N PHE A 535 -5.04 19.81 15.83
CA PHE A 535 -5.73 18.59 15.42
C PHE A 535 -5.48 18.34 13.94
N ASP A 536 -4.63 17.36 13.64
CA ASP A 536 -4.36 16.93 12.27
C ASP A 536 -5.20 15.69 11.93
N THR A 537 -6.10 15.80 10.95
CA THR A 537 -6.97 14.69 10.52
C THR A 537 -6.20 13.53 9.91
N MET A 538 -5.06 13.78 9.26
CA MET A 538 -4.19 12.74 8.70
C MET A 538 -3.62 11.87 9.82
N ILE A 539 -3.11 12.50 10.86
CA ILE A 539 -2.51 11.81 12.01
C ILE A 539 -3.58 11.12 12.85
N ALA A 540 -4.74 11.76 13.04
CA ALA A 540 -5.87 11.17 13.76
C ALA A 540 -6.30 9.86 13.09
N HIS A 541 -6.51 9.91 11.77
CA HIS A 541 -6.85 8.73 10.99
C HIS A 541 -5.73 7.68 10.98
N TYR A 542 -4.46 8.09 10.95
CA TYR A 542 -3.33 7.16 11.06
C TYR A 542 -3.28 6.38 12.36
N LEU A 543 -3.66 6.98 13.50
CA LEU A 543 -3.74 6.24 14.74
C LEU A 543 -4.93 5.25 14.76
N ILE A 544 -6.05 5.62 14.12
CA ILE A 544 -7.26 4.77 14.05
C ILE A 544 -7.07 3.61 13.07
N GLU A 545 -6.53 3.88 11.87
CA GLU A 545 -6.38 2.94 10.75
C GLU A 545 -4.97 2.97 10.15
N PRO A 546 -3.91 2.59 10.89
CA PRO A 546 -2.50 2.78 10.51
C PRO A 546 -2.06 2.08 9.23
N GLU A 547 -2.84 1.14 8.72
CA GLU A 547 -2.54 0.47 7.46
C GLU A 547 -3.11 1.21 6.26
N MET A 548 -4.16 2.03 6.43
CA MET A 548 -4.86 2.77 5.36
C MET A 548 -4.05 3.92 4.76
N ARG A 549 -4.42 4.38 3.56
CA ARG A 549 -3.92 5.69 3.07
C ARG A 549 -4.55 6.80 3.92
N HIS A 550 -3.89 7.95 4.07
CA HIS A 550 -4.40 9.03 4.93
C HIS A 550 -4.59 10.36 4.20
N ASN A 551 -4.78 10.33 2.87
CA ASN A 551 -5.14 11.52 2.12
C ASN A 551 -6.61 11.91 2.36
N MET A 552 -6.90 13.20 2.27
CA MET A 552 -8.23 13.75 2.58
C MET A 552 -9.31 13.16 1.68
N ASP A 553 -9.06 13.02 0.38
CA ASP A 553 -10.02 12.51 -0.60
C ASP A 553 -10.54 11.12 -0.22
N MET A 554 -9.62 10.20 0.12
CA MET A 554 -9.96 8.86 0.57
C MET A 554 -10.76 8.89 1.88
N MET A 555 -10.35 9.74 2.83
CA MET A 555 -11.05 9.88 4.10
C MET A 555 -12.45 10.47 3.92
N ALA A 556 -12.61 11.51 3.10
CA ALA A 556 -13.90 12.12 2.79
C ALA A 556 -14.84 11.11 2.10
N MET A 557 -14.31 10.33 1.16
CA MET A 557 -15.08 9.29 0.47
C MET A 557 -15.54 8.18 1.42
N THR A 558 -14.68 7.79 2.35
CA THR A 558 -14.92 6.66 3.25
C THR A 558 -15.82 7.04 4.43
N TYR A 559 -15.59 8.21 5.03
CA TYR A 559 -16.23 8.58 6.30
C TYR A 559 -17.37 9.59 6.15
N LEU A 560 -17.38 10.40 5.10
CA LEU A 560 -18.40 11.43 4.87
C LEU A 560 -19.31 11.14 3.68
N ASN A 561 -19.03 10.03 2.95
CA ASN A 561 -19.66 9.73 1.67
C ASN A 561 -19.57 10.92 0.69
N TYR A 562 -18.42 11.61 0.69
CA TYR A 562 -18.16 12.85 -0.04
C TYR A 562 -16.96 12.68 -0.99
N SER A 563 -17.04 13.19 -2.21
CA SER A 563 -15.95 13.16 -3.19
C SER A 563 -15.45 14.58 -3.43
N PRO A 564 -14.28 14.96 -2.87
CA PRO A 564 -13.68 16.27 -3.09
C PRO A 564 -13.28 16.51 -4.55
N VAL A 565 -13.05 17.77 -4.88
CA VAL A 565 -12.52 18.22 -6.17
C VAL A 565 -11.05 17.83 -6.27
N GLU A 566 -10.67 17.10 -7.32
CA GLU A 566 -9.27 16.74 -7.53
C GLU A 566 -8.45 17.97 -7.96
N ILE A 567 -7.27 18.17 -7.35
CA ILE A 567 -6.36 19.28 -7.67
C ILE A 567 -5.99 19.34 -9.18
N GLU A 568 -5.87 18.19 -9.84
CA GLU A 568 -5.56 18.11 -11.29
C GLU A 568 -6.66 18.74 -12.16
N ALA A 569 -7.90 18.86 -11.67
CA ALA A 569 -8.98 19.55 -12.36
C ALA A 569 -8.77 21.08 -12.38
N LEU A 570 -7.98 21.61 -11.44
CA LEU A 570 -7.63 23.03 -11.35
C LEU A 570 -6.34 23.32 -12.11
N ILE A 571 -5.26 22.61 -11.77
CA ILE A 571 -3.91 22.94 -12.25
C ILE A 571 -3.46 22.08 -13.44
N GLY A 572 -4.26 21.10 -13.86
CA GLY A 572 -3.90 20.14 -14.90
C GLY A 572 -3.05 18.98 -14.39
N LYS A 573 -2.76 18.03 -15.29
CA LYS A 573 -2.00 16.82 -14.98
C LYS A 573 -0.55 17.11 -14.64
N LYS A 574 0.02 16.28 -13.76
CA LYS A 574 1.44 16.36 -13.39
C LYS A 574 2.37 16.32 -14.60
N GLY A 575 3.20 17.35 -14.77
CA GLY A 575 4.17 17.44 -15.88
C GLY A 575 4.67 18.87 -16.14
N LYS A 576 5.47 19.04 -17.20
CA LYS A 576 6.09 20.34 -17.57
C LYS A 576 5.09 21.47 -17.87
N GLY A 577 3.82 21.16 -18.07
CA GLY A 577 2.75 22.14 -18.35
C GLY A 577 1.70 22.26 -17.26
N GLN A 578 1.96 21.71 -16.07
CA GLN A 578 1.07 21.87 -14.91
C GLN A 578 1.12 23.32 -14.44
N LEU A 579 -0.05 23.91 -14.21
CA LEU A 579 -0.18 25.25 -13.64
C LEU A 579 0.16 25.23 -12.13
N THR A 580 0.36 26.40 -11.54
CA THR A 580 0.39 26.55 -10.08
C THR A 580 -0.96 27.07 -9.60
N MET A 581 -1.26 26.98 -8.29
CA MET A 581 -2.50 27.58 -7.75
C MET A 581 -2.60 29.08 -8.00
N ARG A 582 -1.46 29.77 -8.21
CA ARG A 582 -1.42 31.19 -8.55
C ARG A 582 -1.98 31.49 -9.94
N ASP A 583 -1.92 30.54 -10.86
CA ASP A 583 -2.36 30.69 -12.25
C ASP A 583 -3.86 30.36 -12.43
N VAL A 584 -4.51 29.85 -11.37
CA VAL A 584 -5.92 29.42 -11.40
C VAL A 584 -6.84 30.61 -11.13
N ASP A 585 -8.00 30.64 -11.79
CA ASP A 585 -9.04 31.63 -11.52
C ASP A 585 -9.45 31.61 -10.03
N VAL A 586 -9.42 32.78 -9.40
CA VAL A 586 -9.62 32.90 -7.95
C VAL A 586 -10.93 32.31 -7.46
N GLN A 587 -12.00 32.35 -8.25
CA GLN A 587 -13.29 31.78 -7.82
C GLN A 587 -13.22 30.25 -7.76
N LYS A 588 -12.46 29.60 -8.65
CA LYS A 588 -12.23 28.16 -8.55
C LYS A 588 -11.38 27.81 -7.34
N VAL A 589 -10.42 28.66 -6.98
CA VAL A 589 -9.60 28.46 -5.77
C VAL A 589 -10.44 28.64 -4.51
N VAL A 590 -11.38 29.59 -4.48
CA VAL A 590 -12.33 29.77 -3.37
C VAL A 590 -13.13 28.50 -3.11
N GLU A 591 -13.65 27.88 -4.19
CA GLU A 591 -14.41 26.64 -4.12
C GLU A 591 -13.56 25.47 -3.62
N TYR A 592 -12.38 25.27 -4.20
CA TYR A 592 -11.46 24.19 -3.84
C TYR A 592 -10.92 24.34 -2.41
N ALA A 593 -10.29 25.47 -2.09
CA ALA A 593 -9.67 25.68 -0.77
C ALA A 593 -10.72 25.77 0.34
N GLY A 594 -11.92 26.29 0.02
CA GLY A 594 -13.06 26.32 0.93
C GLY A 594 -13.60 24.93 1.24
N GLU A 595 -13.66 24.06 0.23
CA GLU A 595 -14.01 22.64 0.39
C GLU A 595 -12.99 21.92 1.29
N ASP A 596 -11.68 22.09 1.04
CA ASP A 596 -10.63 21.44 1.83
C ASP A 596 -10.73 21.79 3.32
N ALA A 597 -10.93 23.06 3.67
CA ALA A 597 -11.12 23.48 5.07
C ALA A 597 -12.43 22.97 5.69
N ASP A 598 -13.54 22.99 4.97
CA ASP A 598 -14.84 22.52 5.48
C ASP A 598 -14.87 20.99 5.66
N ILE A 599 -14.40 20.25 4.66
CA ILE A 599 -14.34 18.78 4.70
C ILE A 599 -13.38 18.30 5.80
N THR A 600 -12.24 18.97 5.96
CA THR A 600 -11.31 18.69 7.07
C THR A 600 -11.96 18.92 8.44
N LEU A 601 -12.72 20.00 8.62
CA LEU A 601 -13.48 20.24 9.84
C LEU A 601 -14.49 19.10 10.12
N GLN A 602 -15.21 18.64 9.10
CA GLN A 602 -16.16 17.53 9.21
C GLN A 602 -15.48 16.18 9.52
N LEU A 603 -14.29 15.94 8.96
CA LEU A 603 -13.48 14.75 9.28
C LEU A 603 -13.04 14.77 10.74
N LYS A 604 -12.64 15.93 11.28
CA LYS A 604 -12.32 16.07 12.71
C LYS A 604 -13.49 15.69 13.61
N GLU A 605 -14.72 16.10 13.25
CA GLU A 605 -15.94 15.71 14.00
C GLU A 605 -16.16 14.19 14.01
N THR A 606 -15.67 13.48 12.99
CA THR A 606 -15.75 12.01 12.89
C THR A 606 -14.62 11.30 13.65
N PHE A 607 -13.39 11.83 13.57
CA PHE A 607 -12.21 11.16 14.13
C PHE A 607 -11.99 11.42 15.62
N ALA A 608 -12.33 12.61 16.13
CA ALA A 608 -12.14 12.91 17.55
C ALA A 608 -12.89 11.93 18.49
N PRO A 609 -14.18 11.59 18.26
CA PRO A 609 -14.87 10.59 19.08
C PRO A 609 -14.29 9.18 18.95
N ARG A 610 -13.72 8.83 17.79
CA ARG A 610 -13.08 7.51 17.58
C ARG A 610 -11.76 7.40 18.34
N LEU A 611 -10.94 8.45 18.34
CA LEU A 611 -9.73 8.50 19.17
C LEU A 611 -10.03 8.30 20.66
N GLU A 612 -11.14 8.86 21.16
CA GLU A 612 -11.60 8.63 22.53
C GLU A 612 -12.07 7.18 22.73
N LYS A 613 -12.95 6.68 21.85
CA LYS A 613 -13.48 5.30 21.90
C LYS A 613 -12.37 4.25 21.92
N ASP A 614 -11.34 4.44 21.10
CA ASP A 614 -10.22 3.53 20.97
C ASP A 614 -9.11 3.78 21.98
N ASN A 615 -9.26 4.81 22.83
CA ASN A 615 -8.32 5.22 23.86
C ASN A 615 -6.95 5.67 23.33
N LEU A 616 -6.95 6.30 22.16
CA LEU A 616 -5.78 6.82 21.46
C LEU A 616 -5.56 8.34 21.67
N HIS A 617 -6.52 9.01 22.32
CA HIS A 617 -6.50 10.47 22.51
C HIS A 617 -5.24 10.99 23.24
N LYS A 618 -4.73 10.28 24.26
CA LYS A 618 -3.48 10.70 24.96
C LYS A 618 -2.26 10.62 24.04
N LEU A 619 -2.11 9.53 23.29
CA LEU A 619 -1.05 9.38 22.30
C LEU A 619 -1.12 10.48 21.23
N PHE A 620 -2.33 10.78 20.76
CA PHE A 620 -2.57 11.85 19.80
C PHE A 620 -2.17 13.23 20.37
N ASP A 621 -2.76 13.61 21.50
CA ASP A 621 -2.62 14.96 22.08
C ASP A 621 -1.23 15.22 22.70
N GLN A 622 -0.59 14.20 23.28
CA GLN A 622 0.65 14.38 24.06
C GLN A 622 1.92 13.95 23.31
N VAL A 623 1.79 13.21 22.20
CA VAL A 623 2.94 12.74 21.42
C VAL A 623 2.83 13.20 19.98
N GLU A 624 1.79 12.81 19.24
CA GLU A 624 1.78 13.08 17.80
C GLU A 624 1.57 14.56 17.46
N MET A 625 0.67 15.26 18.15
CA MET A 625 0.41 16.69 17.91
C MET A 625 1.61 17.59 18.28
N PRO A 626 2.25 17.46 19.46
CA PRO A 626 3.44 18.26 19.77
C PRO A 626 4.58 17.96 18.80
N LEU A 627 4.72 16.70 18.35
CA LEU A 627 5.76 16.33 17.39
C LEU A 627 5.61 17.04 16.04
N VAL A 628 4.40 17.42 15.62
CA VAL A 628 4.18 18.21 14.38
C VAL A 628 5.00 19.51 14.43
N GLN A 629 5.01 20.21 15.57
CA GLN A 629 5.77 21.44 15.74
C GLN A 629 7.28 21.19 15.73
N VAL A 630 7.74 20.12 16.40
CA VAL A 630 9.15 19.74 16.40
C VAL A 630 9.65 19.44 14.99
N LEU A 631 8.87 18.68 14.21
CA LEU A 631 9.21 18.35 12.83
C LEU A 631 9.16 19.57 11.92
N THR A 632 8.23 20.50 12.14
CA THR A 632 8.17 21.78 11.41
C THR A 632 9.50 22.54 11.58
N ASP A 633 9.99 22.68 12.81
CA ASP A 633 11.24 23.39 13.10
C ASP A 633 12.46 22.68 12.52
N LEU A 634 12.48 21.36 12.65
CA LEU A 634 13.57 20.52 12.17
C LEU A 634 13.67 20.57 10.63
N GLU A 635 12.53 20.52 9.93
CA GLU A 635 12.49 20.61 8.46
C GLU A 635 12.88 22.00 7.94
N LEU A 636 12.43 23.09 8.58
CA LEU A 636 12.83 24.44 8.18
C LEU A 636 14.30 24.71 8.40
N GLU A 637 14.90 24.11 9.42
CA GLU A 637 16.33 24.29 9.66
C GLU A 637 17.16 23.58 8.60
N GLY A 638 16.85 22.33 8.28
CA GLY A 638 17.61 21.53 7.31
C GLY A 638 19.08 21.30 7.71
N ILE A 639 19.86 20.73 6.80
CA ILE A 639 21.28 20.40 7.03
C ILE A 639 22.20 20.95 5.94
N THR A 640 23.38 21.44 6.33
CA THR A 640 24.40 21.91 5.37
C THR A 640 25.20 20.74 4.83
N ILE A 641 25.53 20.80 3.54
CA ILE A 641 26.43 19.85 2.90
C ILE A 641 27.64 20.53 2.27
N ASP A 642 28.81 19.90 2.41
CA ASP A 642 30.04 20.28 1.73
C ASP A 642 30.05 19.68 0.32
N THR A 643 29.73 20.53 -0.66
CA THR A 643 29.69 20.15 -2.08
C THR A 643 31.07 19.85 -2.67
N ASN A 644 32.15 20.42 -2.11
CA ASN A 644 33.51 20.12 -2.56
C ASN A 644 33.91 18.72 -2.11
N ALA A 645 33.63 18.38 -0.84
CA ALA A 645 33.87 17.03 -0.34
C ALA A 645 33.11 15.97 -1.15
N LEU A 646 31.86 16.26 -1.56
CA LEU A 646 31.10 15.38 -2.45
C LEU A 646 31.71 15.29 -3.86
N ALA A 647 32.18 16.39 -4.43
CA ALA A 647 32.83 16.37 -5.75
C ALA A 647 34.13 15.54 -5.73
N GLU A 648 34.95 15.67 -4.69
CA GLU A 648 36.15 14.85 -4.47
C GLU A 648 35.80 13.36 -4.31
N LEU A 649 34.74 13.05 -3.55
CA LEU A 649 34.25 11.69 -3.41
C LEU A 649 33.71 11.14 -4.74
N SER A 650 33.02 11.94 -5.55
CA SER A 650 32.51 11.55 -6.87
C SER A 650 33.66 11.13 -7.79
N ALA A 651 34.73 11.93 -7.84
CA ALA A 651 35.94 11.62 -8.61
C ALA A 651 36.63 10.33 -8.11
N THR A 652 36.67 10.12 -6.80
CA THR A 652 37.25 8.91 -6.20
C THR A 652 36.43 7.66 -6.55
N LEU A 653 35.09 7.75 -6.44
CA LEU A 653 34.19 6.67 -6.81
C LEU A 653 34.29 6.33 -8.31
N ASP A 654 34.47 7.31 -9.19
CA ASP A 654 34.70 7.06 -10.62
C ASP A 654 35.97 6.24 -10.88
N VAL A 655 37.04 6.50 -10.14
CA VAL A 655 38.30 5.72 -10.24
C VAL A 655 38.07 4.29 -9.75
N ASP A 656 37.46 4.12 -8.56
CA ASP A 656 37.16 2.82 -7.99
C ASP A 656 36.24 1.99 -8.91
N MET A 657 35.21 2.62 -9.47
CA MET A 657 34.27 1.99 -10.40
C MET A 657 34.99 1.52 -11.67
N ARG A 658 35.88 2.33 -12.25
CA ARG A 658 36.65 1.93 -13.44
C ARG A 658 37.57 0.75 -13.15
N GLN A 659 38.19 0.72 -11.97
CA GLN A 659 39.04 -0.39 -11.57
C GLN A 659 38.23 -1.68 -11.43
N VAL A 660 37.13 -1.66 -10.68
CA VAL A 660 36.27 -2.84 -10.49
C VAL A 660 35.66 -3.30 -11.83
N GLN A 661 35.29 -2.35 -12.71
CA GLN A 661 34.80 -2.64 -14.05
C GLN A 661 35.86 -3.36 -14.91
N GLN A 662 37.13 -2.92 -14.88
CA GLN A 662 38.21 -3.59 -15.59
C GLN A 662 38.45 -5.02 -15.07
N GLU A 663 38.37 -5.23 -13.76
CA GLU A 663 38.47 -6.56 -13.14
C GLU A 663 37.31 -7.46 -13.58
N ILE A 664 36.08 -6.95 -13.61
CA ILE A 664 34.90 -7.68 -14.10
C ILE A 664 35.08 -8.07 -15.57
N PHE A 665 35.56 -7.16 -16.43
CA PHE A 665 35.81 -7.45 -17.85
C PHE A 665 36.92 -8.48 -18.05
N GLY A 666 37.96 -8.44 -17.22
CA GLY A 666 39.01 -9.44 -17.19
C GLY A 666 38.47 -10.84 -16.89
N ILE A 667 37.60 -10.97 -15.88
CA ILE A 667 37.00 -12.26 -15.51
C ILE A 667 35.96 -12.72 -16.54
N ALA A 668 35.15 -11.80 -17.08
CA ALA A 668 34.11 -12.11 -18.07
C ALA A 668 34.67 -12.42 -19.47
N GLY A 669 35.94 -12.05 -19.73
CA GLY A 669 36.58 -12.22 -21.03
C GLY A 669 35.92 -11.37 -22.14
N GLY A 670 35.54 -10.13 -21.82
CA GLY A 670 34.94 -9.18 -22.75
C GLY A 670 34.26 -8.00 -22.06
N GLU A 671 34.09 -6.90 -22.81
CA GLU A 671 33.38 -5.70 -22.35
C GLU A 671 31.86 -5.86 -22.54
N PHE A 672 31.10 -5.37 -21.57
CA PHE A 672 29.64 -5.34 -21.61
C PHE A 672 29.11 -4.28 -20.62
N ASN A 673 27.83 -3.94 -20.71
CA ASN A 673 27.20 -3.03 -19.76
C ASN A 673 26.83 -3.77 -18.47
N ILE A 674 27.63 -3.60 -17.41
CA ILE A 674 27.41 -4.19 -16.08
C ILE A 674 26.09 -3.71 -15.45
N GLY A 675 25.65 -2.51 -15.79
CA GLY A 675 24.38 -1.94 -15.34
C GLY A 675 23.15 -2.54 -16.04
N SER A 676 23.32 -3.28 -17.14
CA SER A 676 22.21 -3.93 -17.86
C SER A 676 21.96 -5.32 -17.29
N PRO A 677 20.82 -5.58 -16.60
CA PRO A 677 20.54 -6.90 -16.03
C PRO A 677 20.50 -8.02 -17.08
N LYS A 678 20.09 -7.68 -18.31
CA LYS A 678 20.05 -8.60 -19.45
C LYS A 678 21.46 -9.05 -19.86
N GLN A 679 22.34 -8.11 -20.22
CA GLN A 679 23.71 -8.44 -20.64
C GLN A 679 24.49 -9.13 -19.52
N LEU A 680 24.33 -8.64 -18.28
CA LEU A 680 24.94 -9.25 -17.12
C LEU A 680 24.46 -10.71 -16.93
N GLY A 681 23.17 -10.96 -17.11
CA GLY A 681 22.59 -12.30 -17.02
C GLY A 681 23.17 -13.27 -18.05
N GLU A 682 23.27 -12.83 -19.32
CA GLU A 682 23.84 -13.61 -20.41
C GLU A 682 25.32 -13.97 -20.12
N ILE A 683 26.11 -13.03 -19.62
CA ILE A 683 27.51 -13.28 -19.24
C ILE A 683 27.62 -14.27 -18.08
N LEU A 684 26.85 -14.09 -17.00
CA LEU A 684 26.96 -14.92 -15.80
C LEU A 684 26.43 -16.34 -16.02
N PHE A 685 25.32 -16.50 -16.74
CA PHE A 685 24.61 -17.78 -16.79
C PHE A 685 24.74 -18.52 -18.12
N ASP A 686 24.87 -17.82 -19.25
CA ASP A 686 25.07 -18.48 -20.54
C ASP A 686 26.56 -18.70 -20.84
N LYS A 687 27.40 -17.65 -20.68
CA LYS A 687 28.83 -17.72 -21.00
C LYS A 687 29.66 -18.37 -19.89
N LEU A 688 29.54 -17.88 -18.65
CA LEU A 688 30.31 -18.37 -17.51
C LEU A 688 29.66 -19.57 -16.80
N GLN A 689 28.37 -19.82 -17.05
CA GLN A 689 27.60 -20.95 -16.51
C GLN A 689 27.71 -21.10 -14.99
N LEU A 690 27.66 -19.98 -14.27
CA LEU A 690 27.84 -19.94 -12.81
C LEU A 690 26.73 -20.66 -12.03
N ASP A 691 25.51 -20.74 -12.58
CA ASP A 691 24.42 -21.53 -12.02
C ASP A 691 23.57 -22.15 -13.14
N LYS A 692 23.49 -23.49 -13.13
CA LYS A 692 22.70 -24.25 -14.11
C LYS A 692 21.18 -24.11 -13.90
N ASN A 693 20.75 -23.65 -12.72
CA ASN A 693 19.35 -23.46 -12.35
C ASN A 693 18.98 -21.97 -12.21
N ALA A 694 19.72 -21.08 -12.85
CA ALA A 694 19.51 -19.63 -12.78
C ALA A 694 18.05 -19.26 -13.11
N LYS A 695 17.36 -18.64 -12.15
CA LYS A 695 15.96 -18.24 -12.30
C LYS A 695 15.85 -17.07 -13.28
N LYS A 696 14.85 -17.11 -14.16
CA LYS A 696 14.47 -15.97 -15.01
C LYS A 696 13.36 -15.16 -14.34
N THR A 697 13.40 -13.85 -14.53
CA THR A 697 12.36 -12.91 -14.13
C THR A 697 11.13 -13.06 -15.03
N LYS A 698 10.01 -12.44 -14.63
CA LYS A 698 8.74 -12.47 -15.39
C LYS A 698 8.86 -11.94 -16.82
N THR A 699 9.92 -11.17 -17.12
CA THR A 699 10.23 -10.60 -18.44
C THR A 699 11.20 -11.46 -19.27
N GLY A 700 11.55 -12.66 -18.80
CA GLY A 700 12.41 -13.62 -19.50
C GLY A 700 13.92 -13.40 -19.33
N GLN A 701 14.35 -12.31 -18.66
CA GLN A 701 15.75 -12.03 -18.36
C GLN A 701 16.21 -12.79 -17.12
N TYR A 702 17.48 -13.20 -17.02
CA TYR A 702 18.00 -13.83 -15.80
C TYR A 702 17.90 -12.89 -14.59
N ALA A 703 17.54 -13.44 -13.44
CA ALA A 703 17.49 -12.71 -12.18
C ALA A 703 18.92 -12.46 -11.70
N THR A 704 19.40 -11.23 -11.85
CA THR A 704 20.72 -10.80 -11.37
C THR A 704 20.63 -9.90 -10.14
N GLY A 705 19.54 -9.97 -9.36
CA GLY A 705 19.37 -9.16 -8.15
C GLY A 705 20.38 -9.50 -7.05
N GLU A 706 20.48 -8.63 -6.04
CA GLU A 706 21.39 -8.79 -4.88
C GLU A 706 21.25 -10.18 -4.24
N GLU A 707 20.03 -10.65 -3.99
CA GLU A 707 19.77 -11.98 -3.40
C GLU A 707 20.36 -13.16 -4.20
N VAL A 708 20.45 -13.04 -5.52
CA VAL A 708 21.03 -14.08 -6.38
C VAL A 708 22.56 -13.97 -6.36
N LEU A 709 23.09 -12.76 -6.54
CA LEU A 709 24.54 -12.53 -6.57
C LEU A 709 25.20 -12.84 -5.22
N SER A 710 24.55 -12.53 -4.09
CA SER A 710 25.07 -12.84 -2.75
C SER A 710 25.13 -14.34 -2.45
N LYS A 711 24.35 -15.18 -3.15
CA LYS A 711 24.48 -16.65 -3.05
C LYS A 711 25.71 -17.14 -3.81
N LEU A 712 26.07 -16.46 -4.90
CA LEU A 712 27.18 -16.82 -5.79
C LEU A 712 28.52 -16.23 -5.34
N GLU A 713 28.52 -15.15 -4.54
CA GLU A 713 29.73 -14.44 -4.13
C GLU A 713 30.78 -15.33 -3.42
N ALA A 714 30.32 -16.40 -2.74
CA ALA A 714 31.20 -17.31 -2.01
C ALA A 714 31.99 -18.26 -2.93
N GLU A 715 31.45 -18.55 -4.11
CA GLU A 715 32.03 -19.49 -5.08
C GLU A 715 32.63 -18.77 -6.29
N HIS A 716 32.17 -17.55 -6.58
CA HIS A 716 32.51 -16.83 -7.80
C HIS A 716 32.90 -15.37 -7.53
N GLU A 717 34.17 -15.06 -7.77
CA GLU A 717 34.71 -13.72 -7.56
C GLU A 717 34.00 -12.63 -8.38
N ILE A 718 33.59 -12.95 -9.62
CA ILE A 718 32.87 -12.00 -10.47
C ILE A 718 31.57 -11.52 -9.81
N ALA A 719 30.84 -12.40 -9.11
CA ALA A 719 29.60 -12.04 -8.43
C ALA A 719 29.83 -11.04 -7.29
N ARG A 720 30.91 -11.24 -6.50
CA ARG A 720 31.35 -10.27 -5.48
C ARG A 720 31.69 -8.92 -6.10
N LYS A 721 32.50 -8.89 -7.16
CA LYS A 721 32.90 -7.65 -7.83
C LYS A 721 31.72 -6.89 -8.43
N ILE A 722 30.71 -7.59 -8.94
CA ILE A 722 29.48 -6.96 -9.43
C ILE A 722 28.68 -6.33 -8.30
N LEU A 723 28.60 -6.98 -7.13
CA LEU A 723 27.98 -6.40 -5.94
C LEU A 723 28.70 -5.12 -5.52
N ASP A 724 30.04 -5.17 -5.44
CA ASP A 724 30.88 -4.00 -5.15
C ASP A 724 30.61 -2.85 -6.14
N TYR A 725 30.61 -3.14 -7.44
CA TYR A 725 30.35 -2.15 -8.49
C TYR A 725 28.96 -1.51 -8.37
N ARG A 726 27.93 -2.31 -8.09
CA ARG A 726 26.56 -1.80 -7.89
C ARG A 726 26.43 -0.95 -6.64
N GLU A 727 27.13 -1.31 -5.56
CA GLU A 727 27.19 -0.49 -4.37
C GLU A 727 27.80 0.88 -4.71
N LEU A 728 28.97 0.91 -5.38
CA LEU A 728 29.63 2.16 -5.77
C LEU A 728 28.75 3.03 -6.68
N ILE A 729 28.09 2.44 -7.70
CA ILE A 729 27.12 3.14 -8.54
C ILE A 729 25.99 3.75 -7.70
N LYS A 730 25.45 2.99 -6.76
CA LYS A 730 24.34 3.45 -5.91
C LYS A 730 24.81 4.59 -5.01
N LEU A 731 25.99 4.47 -4.38
CA LEU A 731 26.58 5.54 -3.58
C LEU A 731 26.72 6.83 -4.40
N LYS A 732 27.26 6.71 -5.62
CA LYS A 732 27.46 7.84 -6.53
C LYS A 732 26.13 8.46 -6.99
N ASN A 733 25.27 7.69 -7.65
CA ASN A 733 24.06 8.20 -8.29
C ASN A 733 22.98 8.63 -7.29
N THR A 734 22.83 7.92 -6.16
CA THR A 734 21.75 8.19 -5.20
C THR A 734 22.13 9.26 -4.20
N TYR A 735 23.40 9.40 -3.84
CA TYR A 735 23.83 10.33 -2.80
C TYR A 735 24.79 11.38 -3.34
N VAL A 736 25.96 10.98 -3.85
CA VAL A 736 27.05 11.93 -4.13
C VAL A 736 26.68 12.93 -5.23
N ASP A 737 26.12 12.46 -6.34
CA ASP A 737 25.76 13.32 -7.47
C ASP A 737 24.37 13.97 -7.28
N ALA A 738 23.48 13.35 -6.50
CA ALA A 738 22.10 13.81 -6.33
C ALA A 738 21.94 14.84 -5.20
N LEU A 739 22.61 14.68 -4.06
CA LEU A 739 22.46 15.58 -2.90
C LEU A 739 22.77 17.06 -3.24
N PRO A 740 23.82 17.39 -4.02
CA PRO A 740 24.08 18.78 -4.40
C PRO A 740 22.94 19.42 -5.20
N LEU A 741 22.19 18.63 -5.98
CA LEU A 741 21.05 19.10 -6.77
C LEU A 741 19.80 19.38 -5.93
N LEU A 742 19.77 18.88 -4.69
CA LEU A 742 18.66 19.02 -3.74
C LEU A 742 18.89 20.16 -2.74
N ILE A 743 19.98 20.91 -2.87
CA ILE A 743 20.22 22.09 -2.04
C ILE A 743 19.18 23.15 -2.42
N SER A 744 18.42 23.61 -1.41
CA SER A 744 17.47 24.70 -1.59
C SER A 744 18.20 25.96 -2.02
N LYS A 745 17.66 26.62 -3.05
CA LYS A 745 18.22 27.89 -3.54
C LYS A 745 17.98 29.04 -2.56
N ARG A 746 16.99 28.89 -1.67
CA ARG A 746 16.60 29.92 -0.69
C ARG A 746 17.46 29.89 0.56
N THR A 747 17.80 28.69 1.05
CA THR A 747 18.50 28.53 2.33
C THR A 747 19.96 28.10 2.17
N GLY A 748 20.34 27.55 1.02
CA GLY A 748 21.66 26.92 0.82
C GLY A 748 21.82 25.59 1.57
N ARG A 749 20.73 24.97 2.03
CA ARG A 749 20.72 23.73 2.83
C ARG A 749 19.82 22.67 2.18
N ILE A 750 19.96 21.42 2.60
CA ILE A 750 19.05 20.33 2.24
C ILE A 750 17.95 20.23 3.29
N HIS A 751 16.70 20.15 2.83
CA HIS A 751 15.52 20.02 3.67
C HIS A 751 14.81 18.71 3.34
N THR A 752 14.97 17.71 4.19
CA THR A 752 14.20 16.46 4.07
C THR A 752 12.80 16.66 4.64
N SER A 753 11.80 15.98 4.09
CA SER A 753 10.46 15.88 4.70
C SER A 753 10.37 14.64 5.58
N PHE A 754 9.99 14.80 6.85
CA PHE A 754 9.70 13.73 7.80
C PHE A 754 8.21 13.41 7.83
N ASN A 755 7.86 12.13 7.69
CA ASN A 755 6.45 11.71 7.66
C ASN A 755 6.12 10.85 8.90
N GLN A 756 5.13 11.30 9.68
CA GLN A 756 4.61 10.58 10.85
C GLN A 756 3.68 9.42 10.48
N ALA A 757 2.91 9.56 9.39
CA ALA A 757 1.80 8.66 9.03
C ALA A 757 2.14 7.72 7.85
N VAL A 758 3.31 7.07 7.88
CA VAL A 758 3.75 6.15 6.79
C VAL A 758 4.10 4.76 7.32
N ALA A 759 5.00 4.65 8.29
CA ALA A 759 5.39 3.34 8.81
C ALA A 759 4.33 2.84 9.80
N SER A 760 3.79 1.63 9.61
CA SER A 760 2.79 1.05 10.53
C SER A 760 3.30 0.79 11.96
N THR A 761 4.61 0.92 12.20
CA THR A 761 5.24 0.80 13.52
C THR A 761 5.27 2.12 14.29
N GLY A 762 4.87 3.25 13.71
CA GLY A 762 4.98 4.57 14.36
C GLY A 762 6.33 5.28 14.15
N ARG A 763 7.30 4.64 13.49
CA ARG A 763 8.59 5.27 13.15
C ARG A 763 8.39 6.42 12.16
N LEU A 764 9.21 7.46 12.32
CA LEU A 764 9.33 8.50 11.32
C LEU A 764 9.96 7.92 10.05
N SER A 765 9.52 8.39 8.88
CA SER A 765 10.20 8.15 7.60
C SER A 765 10.68 9.47 7.02
N SER A 766 11.65 9.45 6.10
CA SER A 766 12.21 10.64 5.45
C SER A 766 12.13 10.51 3.94
N THR A 767 11.79 11.61 3.27
CA THR A 767 11.68 11.72 1.81
C THR A 767 12.23 13.06 1.33
N ASN A 768 12.71 13.10 0.08
CA ASN A 768 13.21 14.32 -0.60
C ASN A 768 14.32 15.10 0.13
N PRO A 769 15.52 14.53 0.34
CA PRO A 769 15.94 13.14 0.12
C PRO A 769 15.64 12.24 1.31
N ASN A 770 15.65 10.92 1.09
CA ASN A 770 15.57 9.96 2.19
C ASN A 770 16.94 9.84 2.90
N LEU A 771 17.11 10.62 3.96
CA LEU A 771 18.35 10.66 4.76
C LEU A 771 18.48 9.47 5.72
N GLN A 772 17.41 8.70 5.95
CA GLN A 772 17.48 7.50 6.79
C GLN A 772 18.25 6.35 6.13
N ASN A 773 18.31 6.33 4.80
CA ASN A 773 18.93 5.25 4.06
C ASN A 773 20.42 5.48 3.77
N ILE A 774 21.07 6.51 4.34
CA ILE A 774 22.48 6.78 4.10
C ILE A 774 23.32 5.61 4.65
N PRO A 775 24.12 4.91 3.81
CA PRO A 775 24.82 3.71 4.24
C PRO A 775 25.87 3.98 5.33
N ILE A 776 25.86 3.15 6.38
CA ILE A 776 26.80 3.26 7.53
C ILE A 776 27.80 2.11 7.66
N ARG A 777 27.56 1.01 6.94
CA ARG A 777 28.28 -0.26 7.18
C ARG A 777 29.58 -0.37 6.41
N THR A 778 29.68 0.33 5.28
CA THR A 778 30.87 0.29 4.42
C THR A 778 31.68 1.57 4.60
N PRO A 779 33.02 1.49 4.55
CA PRO A 779 33.87 2.68 4.68
C PRO A 779 33.51 3.78 3.68
N ARG A 780 33.17 3.41 2.43
CA ARG A 780 32.73 4.35 1.40
C ARG A 780 31.35 4.97 1.70
N GLY A 781 30.42 4.20 2.27
CA GLY A 781 29.14 4.72 2.74
C GLY A 781 29.31 5.74 3.87
N GLN A 782 30.20 5.45 4.82
CA GLN A 782 30.52 6.34 5.94
C GLN A 782 31.08 7.69 5.48
N GLU A 783 31.93 7.70 4.45
CA GLU A 783 32.47 8.95 3.88
C GLU A 783 31.38 9.91 3.37
N ILE A 784 30.20 9.43 2.96
CA ILE A 784 29.08 10.31 2.58
C ILE A 784 28.64 11.16 3.78
N ARG A 785 28.66 10.61 5.01
CA ARG A 785 28.31 11.35 6.23
C ARG A 785 29.30 12.49 6.53
N LYS A 786 30.53 12.42 6.02
CA LYS A 786 31.54 13.47 6.17
C LYS A 786 31.12 14.77 5.47
N ALA A 787 30.34 14.67 4.40
CA ALA A 787 29.82 15.83 3.68
C ALA A 787 28.77 16.60 4.48
N PHE A 788 28.12 16.01 5.48
CA PHE A 788 27.14 16.71 6.30
C PHE A 788 27.84 17.48 7.42
N VAL A 789 27.79 18.80 7.34
CA VAL A 789 28.61 19.74 8.12
C VAL A 789 27.72 20.72 8.89
N PRO A 790 28.23 21.35 9.97
CA PRO A 790 27.47 22.36 10.71
C PRO A 790 27.23 23.62 9.88
N ARG A 791 26.29 24.49 10.29
CA ARG A 791 25.93 25.71 9.54
C ARG A 791 27.05 26.74 9.40
N GLY A 792 28.06 26.66 10.25
CA GLY A 792 29.13 27.65 10.30
C GLY A 792 30.21 27.31 11.33
N PRO A 793 31.28 28.12 11.42
CA PRO A 793 32.46 27.82 12.22
C PRO A 793 32.20 27.79 13.72
N GLU A 794 31.21 28.53 14.21
CA GLU A 794 30.78 28.58 15.63
C GLU A 794 29.97 27.36 16.06
N PHE A 795 29.68 26.44 15.13
CA PHE A 795 28.86 25.27 15.36
C PHE A 795 29.65 23.96 15.12
N LEU A 796 29.21 22.89 15.76
CA LEU A 796 29.65 21.52 15.55
C LEU A 796 28.42 20.61 15.40
N ILE A 797 28.61 19.44 14.81
CA ILE A 797 27.56 18.41 14.82
C ILE A 797 27.65 17.64 16.14
N MET A 798 26.53 17.52 16.84
CA MET A 798 26.36 16.57 17.93
C MET A 798 25.39 15.48 17.50
N SER A 799 25.73 14.22 17.74
CA SER A 799 24.85 13.07 17.52
C SER A 799 24.58 12.38 18.85
N ALA A 800 23.33 12.00 19.08
CA ALA A 800 22.89 11.23 20.24
C ALA A 800 22.06 10.02 19.76
N ASP A 801 22.55 8.81 20.01
CA ASP A 801 21.93 7.54 19.57
C ASP A 801 21.56 6.66 20.75
N TYR A 802 20.38 6.04 20.70
CA TYR A 802 20.01 5.07 21.74
C TYR A 802 20.77 3.76 21.59
N SER A 803 21.47 3.37 22.65
CA SER A 803 22.26 2.13 22.68
C SER A 803 21.36 0.89 22.85
N GLN A 804 21.15 0.16 21.76
CA GLN A 804 20.40 -1.11 21.71
C GLN A 804 18.98 -1.03 22.30
N ILE A 805 18.27 0.06 22.02
CA ILE A 805 16.93 0.37 22.55
C ILE A 805 15.94 -0.80 22.45
N GLU A 806 15.89 -1.50 21.33
CA GLU A 806 14.94 -2.60 21.11
C GLU A 806 15.22 -3.80 22.03
N LEU A 807 16.50 -4.09 22.33
CA LEU A 807 16.87 -5.16 23.26
C LEU A 807 16.55 -4.78 24.71
N ARG A 808 16.72 -3.50 25.06
CA ARG A 808 16.36 -2.97 26.38
C ARG A 808 14.84 -3.03 26.57
N ILE A 809 14.07 -2.61 25.57
CA ILE A 809 12.61 -2.72 25.60
C ILE A 809 12.16 -4.18 25.71
N MET A 810 12.78 -5.10 24.97
CA MET A 810 12.51 -6.53 25.13
C MET A 810 12.77 -6.99 26.58
N ALA A 811 13.90 -6.63 27.18
CA ALA A 811 14.20 -6.98 28.57
C ALA A 811 13.17 -6.40 29.56
N ALA A 812 12.75 -5.16 29.36
CA ALA A 812 11.74 -4.51 30.19
C ALA A 812 10.36 -5.18 30.06
N PHE A 813 9.95 -5.53 28.84
CA PHE A 813 8.63 -6.12 28.58
C PHE A 813 8.55 -7.59 28.95
N SER A 814 9.63 -8.34 28.71
CA SER A 814 9.68 -9.76 29.09
C SER A 814 9.91 -9.95 30.59
N GLY A 815 10.47 -8.96 31.29
CA GLY A 815 10.85 -9.09 32.70
C GLY A 815 11.95 -10.13 32.92
N ASP A 816 12.76 -10.42 31.90
CA ASP A 816 13.79 -11.46 32.00
C ASP A 816 14.95 -10.98 32.89
N GLN A 817 15.10 -11.59 34.06
CA GLN A 817 16.08 -11.15 35.06
C GLN A 817 17.52 -11.18 34.52
N THR A 818 17.87 -12.16 33.68
CA THR A 818 19.22 -12.26 33.11
C THR A 818 19.52 -11.07 32.19
N MET A 819 18.56 -10.66 31.36
CA MET A 819 18.73 -9.49 30.50
C MET A 819 18.69 -8.18 31.28
N LEU A 820 17.78 -8.04 32.24
CA LEU A 820 17.68 -6.87 33.11
C LEU A 820 18.99 -6.65 33.88
N ASP A 821 19.52 -7.71 34.50
CA ASP A 821 20.79 -7.65 35.24
C ASP A 821 21.96 -7.31 34.32
N ALA A 822 21.99 -7.86 33.10
CA ALA A 822 23.04 -7.56 32.14
C ALA A 822 23.07 -6.06 31.80
N PHE A 823 21.92 -5.48 31.44
CA PHE A 823 21.85 -4.05 31.12
C PHE A 823 22.08 -3.14 32.33
N ASN A 824 21.49 -3.46 33.49
CA ASN A 824 21.60 -2.62 34.68
C ASN A 824 23.01 -2.62 35.29
N ASN A 825 23.76 -3.72 35.11
CA ASN A 825 25.16 -3.82 35.55
C ASN A 825 26.18 -3.41 34.46
N GLY A 826 25.74 -2.92 33.30
CA GLY A 826 26.61 -2.48 32.21
C GLY A 826 27.35 -3.61 31.48
N VAL A 827 26.84 -4.85 31.55
CA VAL A 827 27.37 -5.99 30.82
C VAL A 827 26.84 -5.97 29.38
N ASP A 828 27.73 -6.12 28.40
CA ASP A 828 27.34 -6.20 26.98
C ASP A 828 26.45 -7.42 26.74
N ILE A 829 25.19 -7.16 26.36
CA ILE A 829 24.16 -8.18 26.19
C ILE A 829 24.55 -9.24 25.15
N HIS A 830 25.32 -8.88 24.11
CA HIS A 830 25.77 -9.85 23.11
C HIS A 830 26.84 -10.78 23.67
N THR A 831 27.72 -10.28 24.52
CA THR A 831 28.70 -11.10 25.25
C THR A 831 27.99 -12.01 26.25
N GLN A 832 26.97 -11.51 26.96
CA GLN A 832 26.14 -12.31 27.85
C GLN A 832 25.43 -13.45 27.10
N THR A 833 24.78 -13.14 25.97
CA THR A 833 24.16 -14.16 25.11
C THR A 833 25.19 -15.17 24.62
N ALA A 834 26.37 -14.72 24.17
CA ALA A 834 27.43 -15.61 23.69
C ALA A 834 27.89 -16.58 24.79
N SER A 835 28.09 -16.10 26.01
CA SER A 835 28.46 -16.92 27.15
C SER A 835 27.43 -18.02 27.43
N LYS A 836 26.13 -17.69 27.36
CA LYS A 836 25.03 -18.62 27.59
C LYS A 836 24.86 -19.65 26.45
N VAL A 837 24.93 -19.20 25.20
CA VAL A 837 24.73 -20.06 24.02
C VAL A 837 25.93 -20.96 23.77
N PHE A 838 27.15 -20.45 23.89
CA PHE A 838 28.36 -21.24 23.63
C PHE A 838 28.92 -21.94 24.88
N HIS A 839 28.27 -21.80 26.04
CA HIS A 839 28.67 -22.37 27.33
C HIS A 839 30.12 -22.05 27.73
N VAL A 840 30.56 -20.81 27.46
CA VAL A 840 31.88 -20.29 27.83
C VAL A 840 31.73 -19.19 28.88
N SER A 841 32.75 -18.92 29.69
CA SER A 841 32.69 -17.77 30.60
C SER A 841 32.69 -16.45 29.82
N ILE A 842 32.13 -15.37 30.41
CA ILE A 842 32.08 -14.03 29.78
C ILE A 842 33.47 -13.58 29.29
N ASN A 843 34.53 -13.91 30.05
CA ASN A 843 35.91 -13.54 29.73
C ASN A 843 36.52 -14.35 28.58
N GLU A 844 35.92 -15.51 28.24
CA GLU A 844 36.34 -16.38 27.14
C GLU A 844 35.56 -16.11 25.85
N VAL A 845 34.59 -15.19 25.88
CA VAL A 845 33.82 -14.81 24.70
C VAL A 845 34.72 -14.09 23.71
N THR A 846 34.90 -14.71 22.54
CA THR A 846 35.64 -14.11 21.43
C THR A 846 34.80 -13.06 20.69
N GLY A 847 35.46 -12.16 19.95
CA GLY A 847 34.76 -11.20 19.09
C GLY A 847 33.88 -11.87 18.01
N GLU A 848 34.26 -13.05 17.54
CA GLU A 848 33.43 -13.84 16.61
C GLU A 848 32.16 -14.36 17.29
N MET A 849 32.29 -14.92 18.50
CA MET A 849 31.15 -15.39 19.30
C MET A 849 30.18 -14.24 19.59
N ARG A 850 30.70 -13.06 19.99
CA ARG A 850 29.89 -11.86 20.20
C ARG A 850 29.11 -11.45 18.94
N ARG A 851 29.76 -11.48 17.77
CA ARG A 851 29.12 -11.14 16.48
C ARG A 851 28.01 -12.15 16.12
N LYS A 852 28.25 -13.45 16.34
CA LYS A 852 27.21 -14.49 16.16
C LYS A 852 26.05 -14.27 17.12
N ALA A 853 26.32 -13.99 18.39
CA ALA A 853 25.31 -13.68 19.40
C ALA A 853 24.49 -12.42 19.09
N LYS A 854 25.09 -11.40 18.46
CA LYS A 854 24.35 -10.25 17.92
C LYS A 854 23.31 -10.69 16.89
N THR A 855 23.70 -11.51 15.92
CA THR A 855 22.77 -12.07 14.92
C THR A 855 21.69 -12.95 15.56
N ILE A 856 22.01 -13.66 16.63
CA ILE A 856 21.07 -14.48 17.40
C ILE A 856 20.04 -13.60 18.13
N ASN A 857 20.46 -12.60 18.91
CA ASN A 857 19.56 -11.70 19.64
C ASN A 857 18.54 -11.05 18.71
N PHE A 858 19.01 -10.35 17.67
CA PHE A 858 18.12 -9.71 16.71
C PHE A 858 17.36 -10.73 15.86
N GLY A 859 17.88 -11.94 15.65
CA GLY A 859 17.15 -12.99 14.94
C GLY A 859 15.94 -13.48 15.74
N ILE A 860 16.19 -13.97 16.95
CA ILE A 860 15.20 -14.66 17.77
C ILE A 860 14.12 -13.71 18.26
N ILE A 861 14.48 -12.48 18.66
CA ILE A 861 13.52 -11.45 19.09
C ILE A 861 12.50 -11.13 17.99
N TYR A 862 12.89 -11.23 16.71
CA TYR A 862 11.96 -11.02 15.59
C TYR A 862 11.36 -12.31 15.01
N GLY A 863 11.36 -13.39 15.79
CA GLY A 863 10.74 -14.66 15.41
C GLY A 863 11.40 -15.32 14.20
N ILE A 864 12.74 -15.25 14.08
CA ILE A 864 13.44 -16.01 13.04
C ILE A 864 13.27 -17.51 13.27
N SER A 865 13.04 -18.27 12.21
CA SER A 865 13.00 -19.73 12.28
C SER A 865 14.41 -20.33 12.32
N SER A 866 14.54 -21.60 12.75
CA SER A 866 15.80 -22.35 12.67
C SER A 866 16.39 -22.39 11.26
N PHE A 867 15.55 -22.41 10.23
CA PHE A 867 15.97 -22.30 8.84
C PHE A 867 16.58 -20.92 8.53
N GLY A 868 15.91 -19.84 8.94
CA GLY A 868 16.41 -18.48 8.72
C GLY A 868 17.71 -18.19 9.49
N LEU A 869 17.83 -18.69 10.72
CA LEU A 869 19.02 -18.51 11.54
C LEU A 869 20.21 -19.29 10.97
N ALA A 870 19.98 -20.54 10.52
CA ALA A 870 20.99 -21.35 9.85
C ALA A 870 21.60 -20.65 8.64
N GLN A 871 20.76 -20.04 7.80
CA GLN A 871 21.21 -19.31 6.62
C GLN A 871 22.07 -18.07 6.97
N ARG A 872 21.69 -17.30 8.00
CA ARG A 872 22.42 -16.10 8.43
C ARG A 872 23.76 -16.43 9.09
N LEU A 873 23.80 -17.47 9.91
CA LEU A 873 25.01 -17.91 10.61
C LEU A 873 25.90 -18.82 9.75
N LYS A 874 25.41 -19.28 8.60
CA LYS A 874 26.06 -20.26 7.72
C LYS A 874 26.39 -21.57 8.47
N ILE A 875 25.42 -22.08 9.24
CA ILE A 875 25.53 -23.32 10.03
C ILE A 875 24.42 -24.32 9.64
N PRO A 876 24.55 -25.62 9.97
CA PRO A 876 23.49 -26.61 9.78
C PRO A 876 22.19 -26.25 10.52
N ARG A 877 21.03 -26.57 9.92
CA ARG A 877 19.71 -26.28 10.51
C ARG A 877 19.50 -26.88 11.90
N LYS A 878 20.08 -28.07 12.16
CA LYS A 878 19.99 -28.73 13.46
C LYS A 878 20.71 -27.93 14.55
N GLU A 879 21.90 -27.42 14.24
CA GLU A 879 22.69 -26.56 15.15
C GLU A 879 21.97 -25.24 15.42
N ALA A 880 21.38 -24.61 14.38
CA ALA A 880 20.57 -23.42 14.58
C ALA A 880 19.33 -23.65 15.47
N GLY A 881 18.72 -24.83 15.39
CA GLY A 881 17.64 -25.24 16.30
C GLY A 881 18.10 -25.33 17.75
N GLN A 882 19.26 -25.95 17.99
CA GLN A 882 19.88 -26.05 19.32
C GLN A 882 20.20 -24.68 19.90
N ILE A 883 20.76 -23.76 19.09
CA ILE A 883 21.04 -22.38 19.52
C ILE A 883 19.75 -21.66 19.98
N ILE A 884 18.63 -21.86 19.29
CA ILE A 884 17.35 -21.26 19.69
C ILE A 884 16.86 -21.84 21.02
N GLU A 885 16.98 -23.16 21.21
CA GLU A 885 16.63 -23.83 22.47
C GLU A 885 17.51 -23.33 23.64
N GLU A 886 18.83 -23.23 23.43
CA GLU A 886 19.78 -22.72 24.42
C GLU A 886 19.53 -21.24 24.75
N TYR A 887 19.17 -20.43 23.75
CA TYR A 887 18.80 -19.03 23.96
C TYR A 887 17.58 -18.93 24.90
N PHE A 888 16.50 -19.67 24.63
CA PHE A 888 15.32 -19.63 25.50
C PHE A 888 15.56 -20.29 26.86
N ALA A 889 16.50 -21.23 26.98
CA ALA A 889 16.93 -21.74 28.28
C ALA A 889 17.71 -20.69 29.08
N GLY A 890 18.49 -19.84 28.41
CA GLY A 890 19.23 -18.73 29.04
C GLY A 890 18.35 -17.52 29.39
N PHE A 891 17.27 -17.31 28.62
CA PHE A 891 16.34 -16.19 28.74
C PHE A 891 14.88 -16.67 28.73
N PRO A 892 14.44 -17.41 29.76
CA PRO A 892 13.16 -18.12 29.77
C PRO A 892 11.95 -17.18 29.61
N ALA A 893 11.97 -16.02 30.26
CA ALA A 893 10.82 -15.11 30.25
C ALA A 893 10.58 -14.46 28.87
N VAL A 894 11.58 -14.47 27.98
CA VAL A 894 11.44 -13.99 26.60
C VAL A 894 10.46 -14.84 25.81
N LYS A 895 10.51 -16.17 26.00
CA LYS A 895 9.61 -17.07 25.30
C LYS A 895 8.16 -16.85 25.75
N ASP A 896 7.96 -16.76 27.07
CA ASP A 896 6.64 -16.51 27.66
C ASP A 896 6.05 -15.18 27.16
N TYR A 897 6.90 -14.14 27.05
CA TYR A 897 6.50 -12.87 26.46
C TYR A 897 6.09 -12.97 24.98
N ILE A 898 6.87 -13.69 24.16
CA ILE A 898 6.55 -13.91 22.74
C ILE A 898 5.20 -14.62 22.60
N ASP A 899 4.99 -15.70 23.37
CA ASP A 899 3.76 -16.48 23.34
C ASP A 899 2.55 -15.62 23.80
N LEU A 900 2.72 -14.81 24.84
CA LEU A 900 1.72 -13.86 25.33
C LEU A 900 1.36 -12.80 24.29
N CYS A 901 2.34 -12.23 23.59
CA CYS A 901 2.09 -11.26 22.52
C CYS A 901 1.24 -11.87 21.39
N ILE A 902 1.55 -13.11 21.00
CA ILE A 902 0.81 -13.82 19.96
C ILE A 902 -0.61 -14.14 20.44
N GLU A 903 -0.79 -14.58 21.68
CA GLU A 903 -2.11 -14.88 22.26
C GLU A 903 -2.99 -13.62 22.32
N LYS A 904 -2.44 -12.51 22.84
CA LYS A 904 -3.13 -11.21 22.87
C LYS A 904 -3.51 -10.75 21.46
N ALA A 905 -2.60 -10.84 20.49
CA ALA A 905 -2.88 -10.45 19.12
C ALA A 905 -3.99 -11.32 18.48
N LYS A 906 -4.03 -12.62 18.78
CA LYS A 906 -5.11 -13.51 18.31
C LYS A 906 -6.46 -13.15 18.92
N GLY A 907 -6.48 -12.76 20.19
CA GLY A 907 -7.70 -12.36 20.91
C GLY A 907 -8.24 -11.00 20.50
N PHE A 908 -7.37 -9.98 20.40
CA PHE A 908 -7.77 -8.59 20.12
C PHE A 908 -7.76 -8.23 18.63
N GLY A 909 -7.04 -8.98 17.79
CA GLY A 909 -6.86 -8.67 16.37
C GLY A 909 -5.81 -7.59 16.08
N TYR A 910 -5.08 -7.12 17.11
CA TYR A 910 -4.03 -6.11 17.00
C TYR A 910 -2.92 -6.31 18.06
N ALA A 911 -1.78 -5.66 17.85
CA ALA A 911 -0.71 -5.50 18.84
C ALA A 911 -0.62 -4.03 19.28
N GLU A 912 -0.21 -3.77 20.53
CA GLU A 912 -0.13 -2.43 21.12
C GLU A 912 1.29 -2.11 21.65
N THR A 913 1.70 -0.85 21.57
CA THR A 913 2.93 -0.32 22.20
C THR A 913 2.69 0.10 23.65
N ILE A 914 3.75 0.53 24.35
CA ILE A 914 3.66 1.06 25.71
C ILE A 914 2.71 2.26 25.86
N LEU A 915 2.51 3.04 24.79
CA LEU A 915 1.59 4.19 24.78
C LEU A 915 0.24 3.88 24.13
N GLY A 916 -0.05 2.60 23.89
CA GLY A 916 -1.33 2.18 23.32
C GLY A 916 -1.45 2.35 21.80
N ARG A 917 -0.35 2.65 21.07
CA ARG A 917 -0.38 2.67 19.61
C ARG A 917 -0.71 1.28 19.08
N ARG A 918 -1.75 1.18 18.25
CA ARG A 918 -2.20 -0.10 17.69
C ARG A 918 -1.56 -0.41 16.35
N ARG A 919 -1.34 -1.69 16.10
CA ARG A 919 -1.10 -2.27 14.77
C ARG A 919 -2.07 -3.41 14.56
N TYR A 920 -3.01 -3.25 13.64
CA TYR A 920 -3.99 -4.29 13.32
C TYR A 920 -3.33 -5.44 12.54
N LEU A 921 -3.70 -6.67 12.90
CA LEU A 921 -3.10 -7.89 12.37
C LEU A 921 -4.20 -8.80 11.83
N ARG A 922 -4.81 -8.40 10.72
CA ARG A 922 -5.99 -9.07 10.13
C ARG A 922 -5.75 -10.57 9.86
N ASP A 923 -4.51 -10.93 9.51
CA ASP A 923 -4.12 -12.32 9.21
C ASP A 923 -3.67 -13.14 10.43
N ILE A 924 -3.75 -12.60 11.66
CA ILE A 924 -3.29 -13.31 12.88
C ILE A 924 -4.04 -14.63 13.13
N ASN A 925 -5.28 -14.73 12.63
CA ASN A 925 -6.13 -15.92 12.70
C ASN A 925 -6.27 -16.63 11.33
N SER A 926 -5.41 -16.30 10.35
CA SER A 926 -5.47 -16.89 9.01
C SER A 926 -5.24 -18.41 9.02
N ARG A 927 -5.99 -19.13 8.18
CA ARG A 927 -5.77 -20.56 7.92
C ARG A 927 -4.50 -20.79 7.10
N ASN A 928 -4.05 -19.80 6.33
CA ASN A 928 -2.78 -19.85 5.63
C ASN A 928 -1.63 -19.71 6.62
N GLN A 929 -0.82 -20.77 6.74
CA GLN A 929 0.30 -20.79 7.67
C GLN A 929 1.32 -19.68 7.40
N THR A 930 1.55 -19.31 6.14
CA THR A 930 2.54 -18.28 5.79
C THR A 930 2.10 -16.90 6.25
N ASP A 931 0.83 -16.55 5.99
CA ASP A 931 0.26 -15.26 6.37
C ASP A 931 0.15 -15.15 7.89
N ARG A 932 -0.30 -16.24 8.56
CA ARG A 932 -0.35 -16.31 10.02
C ARG A 932 1.03 -16.16 10.67
N MET A 933 2.05 -16.89 10.21
CA MET A 933 3.42 -16.76 10.75
C MET A 933 4.01 -15.36 10.50
N PHE A 934 3.60 -14.67 9.43
CA PHE A 934 3.97 -13.28 9.21
C PHE A 934 3.29 -12.34 10.21
N ALA A 935 1.98 -12.51 10.43
CA ALA A 935 1.23 -11.76 11.43
C ALA A 935 1.75 -12.00 12.87
N GLU A 936 2.05 -13.25 13.24
CA GLU A 936 2.63 -13.61 14.54
C GLU A 936 3.99 -12.94 14.78
N ARG A 937 4.86 -12.87 13.76
CA ARG A 937 6.11 -12.10 13.87
C ARG A 937 5.84 -10.61 14.08
N ASN A 938 4.88 -10.05 13.36
CA ASN A 938 4.52 -8.65 13.53
C ASN A 938 3.89 -8.36 14.91
N ALA A 939 3.17 -9.32 15.51
CA ALA A 939 2.62 -9.21 16.86
C ALA A 939 3.70 -9.02 17.93
N VAL A 940 4.87 -9.63 17.74
CA VAL A 940 6.02 -9.47 18.64
C VAL A 940 6.83 -8.22 18.29
N ASN A 941 7.04 -7.95 17.00
CA ASN A 941 7.90 -6.85 16.56
C ASN A 941 7.27 -5.47 16.81
N ALA A 942 5.96 -5.33 16.61
CA ALA A 942 5.30 -4.04 16.66
C ALA A 942 5.33 -3.38 18.05
N PRO A 943 5.05 -4.10 19.16
CA PRO A 943 5.20 -3.55 20.50
C PRO A 943 6.62 -3.03 20.78
N ILE A 944 7.66 -3.77 20.35
CA ILE A 944 9.07 -3.41 20.62
C ILE A 944 9.49 -2.20 19.79
N GLN A 945 9.33 -2.28 18.46
CA GLN A 945 9.76 -1.23 17.54
C GLN A 945 8.94 0.04 17.69
N GLY A 946 7.64 -0.10 17.92
CA GLY A 946 6.74 1.03 18.14
C GLY A 946 6.99 1.71 19.47
N SER A 947 7.29 0.96 20.53
CA SER A 947 7.67 1.59 21.81
C SER A 947 9.03 2.30 21.73
N ALA A 948 9.97 1.81 20.92
CA ALA A 948 11.21 2.53 20.63
C ALA A 948 10.94 3.86 19.91
N ALA A 949 10.06 3.83 18.91
CA ALA A 949 9.63 5.03 18.20
C ALA A 949 8.92 6.03 19.13
N ASP A 950 8.00 5.55 19.97
CA ASP A 950 7.28 6.36 20.95
C ASP A 950 8.26 7.04 21.94
N MET A 951 9.28 6.32 22.41
CA MET A 951 10.31 6.87 23.29
C MET A 951 11.13 7.96 22.60
N LEU A 952 11.56 7.74 21.35
CA LEU A 952 12.28 8.74 20.57
C LEU A 952 11.43 10.00 20.35
N LYS A 953 10.14 9.84 20.02
CA LYS A 953 9.22 10.98 19.84
C LYS A 953 9.07 11.81 21.12
N ILE A 954 8.92 11.17 22.27
CA ILE A 954 8.87 11.87 23.56
C ILE A 954 10.19 12.59 23.85
N ALA A 955 11.33 11.95 23.58
CA ALA A 955 12.63 12.59 23.74
C ALA A 955 12.74 13.83 22.85
N MET A 956 12.33 13.75 21.58
CA MET A 956 12.32 14.88 20.65
C MET A 956 11.50 16.06 21.17
N ILE A 957 10.29 15.80 21.66
CA ILE A 957 9.39 16.82 22.22
C ILE A 957 10.03 17.50 23.43
N ARG A 958 10.49 16.72 24.41
CA ARG A 958 11.08 17.26 25.64
C ARG A 958 12.40 18.01 25.38
N ILE A 959 13.22 17.52 24.45
CA ILE A 959 14.44 18.23 24.04
C ILE A 959 14.07 19.54 23.37
N HIS A 960 13.09 19.56 22.47
CA HIS A 960 12.63 20.78 21.81
C HIS A 960 12.11 21.80 22.83
N GLU A 961 11.25 21.38 23.76
CA GLU A 961 10.74 22.24 24.86
C GLU A 961 11.89 22.85 25.68
N PHE A 962 12.87 22.02 26.06
CA PHE A 962 14.08 22.48 26.77
C PHE A 962 14.86 23.52 25.96
N MET A 963 15.12 23.24 24.68
CA MET A 963 15.88 24.14 23.81
C MET A 963 15.17 25.49 23.63
N GLN A 964 13.83 25.49 23.55
CA GLN A 964 13.03 26.70 23.47
C GLN A 964 13.02 27.49 24.78
N ALA A 965 12.88 26.79 25.93
CA ALA A 965 12.88 27.40 27.25
C ALA A 965 14.20 28.11 27.56
N GLU A 966 15.33 27.46 27.23
CA GLU A 966 16.68 28.02 27.41
C GLU A 966 17.08 28.98 26.26
N ARG A 967 16.25 29.10 25.21
CA ARG A 967 16.50 29.92 24.02
C ARG A 967 17.85 29.63 23.37
N LEU A 968 18.18 28.35 23.24
CA LEU A 968 19.46 27.92 22.68
C LEU A 968 19.62 28.34 21.21
N LYS A 969 20.85 28.68 20.85
CA LYS A 969 21.24 28.90 19.45
C LYS A 969 21.34 27.59 18.68
N SER A 970 21.67 26.51 19.39
CA SER A 970 21.71 25.15 18.86
C SER A 970 20.35 24.72 18.32
N LYS A 971 20.33 23.84 17.31
CA LYS A 971 19.10 23.34 16.68
C LYS A 971 19.14 21.83 16.47
N MET A 972 18.02 21.16 16.67
CA MET A 972 17.83 19.78 16.21
C MET A 972 17.60 19.80 14.71
N ILE A 973 18.37 19.02 13.95
CA ILE A 973 18.42 19.13 12.47
C ILE A 973 18.04 17.84 11.74
N LEU A 974 18.24 16.67 12.35
CA LEU A 974 17.89 15.39 11.74
C LEU A 974 17.53 14.35 12.79
N THR A 975 16.75 13.36 12.35
CA THR A 975 16.57 12.09 13.06
C THR A 975 16.72 10.93 12.09
N VAL A 976 17.53 9.93 12.46
CA VAL A 976 17.81 8.75 11.63
C VAL A 976 17.77 7.50 12.50
N HIS A 977 16.82 6.61 12.23
CA HIS A 977 16.58 5.43 13.08
C HIS A 977 16.31 5.84 14.54
N ASP A 978 17.23 5.55 15.46
CA ASP A 978 17.15 5.86 16.89
C ASP A 978 18.13 7.00 17.28
N GLU A 979 18.71 7.68 16.28
CA GLU A 979 19.69 8.78 16.39
C GLU A 979 19.01 10.15 16.22
N LEU A 980 19.38 11.10 17.07
CA LEU A 980 19.08 12.53 16.95
C LEU A 980 20.35 13.32 16.66
N VAL A 981 20.30 14.20 15.67
CA VAL A 981 21.45 15.02 15.24
C VAL A 981 21.14 16.50 15.46
N PHE A 982 22.12 17.22 15.98
CA PHE A 982 22.04 18.62 16.33
C PHE A 982 23.15 19.42 15.65
N ASP A 983 22.79 20.62 15.23
CA ASP A 983 23.72 21.69 14.87
C ASP A 983 23.96 22.52 16.14
N ALA A 984 25.03 22.18 16.87
CA ALA A 984 25.26 22.63 18.24
C ALA A 984 26.25 23.81 18.28
N HIS A 985 25.84 24.92 18.88
CA HIS A 985 26.72 26.06 19.09
C HIS A 985 27.80 25.71 20.11
N ARG A 986 29.07 26.05 19.85
CA ARG A 986 30.22 25.63 20.67
C ARG A 986 30.05 25.90 22.18
N ASP A 987 29.54 27.07 22.53
CA ASP A 987 29.33 27.48 23.92
C ASP A 987 28.22 26.70 24.65
N GLU A 988 27.34 26.01 23.91
CA GLU A 988 26.16 25.31 24.44
C GLU A 988 26.33 23.79 24.48
N ILE A 989 27.43 23.24 23.93
CA ILE A 989 27.61 21.80 23.72
C ILE A 989 27.52 21.00 25.02
N GLU A 990 28.16 21.45 26.10
CA GLU A 990 28.17 20.68 27.36
C GLU A 990 26.78 20.66 28.00
N LEU A 991 26.08 21.80 28.01
CA LEU A 991 24.70 21.88 28.48
C LEU A 991 23.77 21.00 27.63
N LEU A 992 23.90 21.09 26.30
CA LEU A 992 23.11 20.31 25.36
C LEU A 992 23.37 18.80 25.56
N ARG A 993 24.64 18.38 25.67
CA ARG A 993 25.03 16.99 25.91
C ARG A 993 24.42 16.44 27.20
N GLU A 994 24.58 17.15 28.32
CA GLU A 994 24.07 16.69 29.62
C GLU A 994 22.54 16.55 29.60
N ARG A 995 21.84 17.56 29.08
CA ARG A 995 20.38 17.58 29.10
C ARG A 995 19.75 16.63 28.08
N VAL A 996 20.34 16.50 26.89
CA VAL A 996 19.87 15.52 25.88
C VAL A 996 20.06 14.10 26.40
N ASP A 997 21.21 13.78 27.01
CA ASP A 997 21.46 12.46 27.61
C ASP A 997 20.42 12.12 28.68
N ASP A 998 20.19 13.03 29.63
CA ASP A 998 19.19 12.86 30.70
C ASP A 998 17.77 12.68 30.14
N ILE A 999 17.35 13.55 29.23
CA ILE A 999 16.01 13.51 28.65
C ILE A 999 15.79 12.21 27.87
N MET A 1000 16.76 11.79 27.05
CA MET A 1000 16.65 10.55 26.28
C MET A 1000 16.59 9.33 27.20
N LYS A 1001 17.45 9.25 28.22
CA LYS A 1001 17.45 8.12 29.17
C LYS A 1001 16.16 8.01 29.97
N ASN A 1002 15.53 9.14 30.25
CA ASN A 1002 14.33 9.24 31.10
C ASN A 1002 13.05 9.57 30.31
N ALA A 1003 13.08 9.42 28.97
CA ALA A 1003 11.94 9.76 28.11
C ALA A 1003 10.68 8.98 28.50
N ILE A 1004 10.82 7.66 28.68
CA ILE A 1004 9.78 6.79 29.25
C ILE A 1004 10.38 5.97 30.39
N PRO A 1005 9.81 6.01 31.62
CA PRO A 1005 10.27 5.17 32.72
C PRO A 1005 10.16 3.68 32.38
N MET A 1006 11.27 2.94 32.54
CA MET A 1006 11.35 1.50 32.24
C MET A 1006 12.10 0.78 33.36
N GLY A 1007 11.82 -0.51 33.58
CA GLY A 1007 12.52 -1.34 34.56
C GLY A 1007 13.98 -1.68 34.20
N VAL A 1008 14.47 -1.12 33.09
CA VAL A 1008 15.84 -1.28 32.58
C VAL A 1008 16.46 0.09 32.38
N LYS A 1009 17.74 0.23 32.72
CA LYS A 1009 18.50 1.45 32.47
C LYS A 1009 18.60 1.69 30.96
N MET A 1010 18.13 2.84 30.48
CA MET A 1010 18.40 3.30 29.12
C MET A 1010 19.78 3.94 29.02
N GLU A 1011 20.42 3.82 27.86
CA GLU A 1011 21.73 4.42 27.60
C GLU A 1011 21.76 5.09 26.23
N THR A 1012 22.47 6.21 26.15
CA THR A 1012 22.74 6.91 24.90
C THR A 1012 24.24 6.97 24.63
N GLY A 1013 24.62 6.90 23.37
CA GLY A 1013 25.95 7.28 22.91
C GLY A 1013 25.89 8.69 22.34
N ILE A 1014 26.69 9.61 22.88
CA ILE A 1014 26.77 10.99 22.38
C ILE A 1014 28.18 11.27 21.87
N GLY A 1015 28.27 11.72 20.63
CA GLY A 1015 29.51 12.19 20.00
C GLY A 1015 29.37 13.59 19.44
N VAL A 1016 30.51 14.27 19.30
CA VAL A 1016 30.60 15.65 18.79
C VAL A 1016 31.74 15.72 17.79
N GLY A 1017 31.47 16.31 16.63
CA GLY A 1017 32.43 16.35 15.53
C GLY A 1017 32.24 17.54 14.61
N ALA A 1018 33.24 17.78 13.75
CA ALA A 1018 33.18 18.80 12.71
C ALA A 1018 32.25 18.44 11.54
N ASN A 1019 31.79 17.19 11.48
CA ASN A 1019 30.83 16.67 10.52
C ASN A 1019 30.09 15.49 11.15
N TRP A 1020 29.04 15.01 10.49
CA TRP A 1020 28.21 13.94 11.02
C TRP A 1020 28.97 12.61 11.18
N LEU A 1021 29.93 12.30 10.31
CA LEU A 1021 30.75 11.08 10.45
C LEU A 1021 31.61 11.09 11.72
N LEU A 1022 32.17 12.24 12.12
CA LEU A 1022 32.99 12.34 13.34
C LEU A 1022 32.15 12.41 14.62
N ALA A 1023 30.91 12.89 14.51
CA ALA A 1023 29.97 12.96 15.63
C ALA A 1023 29.30 11.61 15.91
N HIS A 1024 29.10 10.80 14.86
CA HIS A 1024 28.61 9.42 14.94
C HIS A 1024 29.73 8.45 15.32
#